data_AF-A0A0M8RWH2-F1
#
_entry.id   AF-A0A0M8RWH2-F1
#
_cell.length_a   1.000
_cell.length_b   1.000
_cell.length_c   1.000
_cell.angle_alpha   90.00
_cell.angle_beta   90.00
_cell.angle_gamma   90.00
#
_symmetry.space_group_name_H-M   'P 1'
#
loop_
_entity.id
_entity.type
_entity.pdbx_description
1 polymer ?
#
loop_
_entity_poly.entity_id
_entity_poly.type
_entity_poly.pdbx_seq_one_letter_code
_entity_poly.pdbx_strand_id
1 'polypeptide(L)'
;MNERPGPDGTPADERRLPREPLARLREPAVPRQNRRAGTHDTAENGEHGGHTGCAVRLGHHERHGHEDCHALGATRVVTVHPDEETDTVAGPAAGHETDPQETALQEPALQFPAHDHVPVPDRLEHADPAVAADAAGTENLLRCWIRESDTPRPAGDRLRIPLAAGATALRVPVLYWSDTGWHRLGAPVLEGAPADAAPLDAVTLAALLRREAVHGGAGGDPGGGPGGTDSESADLVGRVADSVRHTAAFLADRRANPADDPGGSRFLAAEQSLLFGHPMHPTPKSREGLTEAETRAYSPELRGAFRLHWMAVRRDVFAADSAWTERGRTVSAERLAARLADGAPQAPAGTLPLPMHPWQAHQFGHRPDIAALYASGHLRDLGPGGPAWHPTSSVRTVFRPGRDAMLKLSLGVRITNSRRDNLRKELRRGVEVHRLLRTGLAARWRAAFPGTPGFDIVRDPAWLGVTGADGEPVHGLDVVVRHNPFADSDDAVCIAALTSPRPWPGRTGLRSRLAEVIGGLTARTGRPAGAVATEWFLRYLEAVVRPVLWLDGTAGVALEAHQQNTLVLLDRYGWPVGGRYRDNQGYYFRESRRTDLERRLPGIGTASDTFVSDEVTDERFAYYLGINNVLGLIGAFGSQRLAAENVLLAAFRRFLADAATGPAAHRSPLPGRLLEARTLRCKANLLTRLRGLDELVGPVDTQSVYVTIPNPLHP
;
A
#
# COMPACT_ATOMS: atom_id res chain seq x y z
N MET A 1 -49.09 -35.08 -3.17
CA MET A 1 -49.81 -36.28 -2.65
C MET A 1 -49.17 -36.66 -1.32
N ASN A 2 -49.83 -36.81 -0.17
CA ASN A 2 -51.19 -36.45 0.29
C ASN A 2 -51.03 -36.07 1.79
N GLU A 3 -51.50 -34.90 2.22
CA GLU A 3 -52.70 -34.68 3.07
C GLU A 3 -52.70 -35.41 4.44
N ARG A 4 -52.51 -34.65 5.56
CA ARG A 4 -53.53 -34.19 6.55
C ARG A 4 -53.75 -35.18 7.73
N PRO A 5 -54.45 -34.83 8.84
CA PRO A 5 -54.82 -33.52 9.44
C PRO A 5 -53.82 -33.17 10.59
N GLY A 6 -54.04 -32.31 11.61
CA GLY A 6 -55.07 -31.31 11.96
C GLY A 6 -55.14 -31.11 13.51
N PRO A 7 -55.39 -29.90 14.06
CA PRO A 7 -55.25 -29.60 15.51
C PRO A 7 -56.57 -29.33 16.25
N ASP A 8 -56.54 -29.42 17.60
CA ASP A 8 -57.54 -28.81 18.49
C ASP A 8 -56.95 -28.55 19.89
N GLY A 9 -57.38 -27.48 20.58
CA GLY A 9 -56.98 -27.20 21.97
C GLY A 9 -56.85 -25.72 22.38
N THR A 10 -57.96 -25.08 22.74
CA THR A 10 -58.00 -23.85 23.57
C THR A 10 -59.07 -24.06 24.66
N PRO A 11 -59.03 -23.39 25.84
CA PRO A 11 -59.84 -22.16 25.97
C PRO A 11 -59.41 -21.12 27.04
N ALA A 12 -60.06 -19.94 26.95
CA ALA A 12 -60.35 -18.96 28.01
C ALA A 12 -59.18 -18.11 28.63
N ASP A 13 -59.36 -16.84 29.04
CA ASP A 13 -60.59 -16.04 29.13
C ASP A 13 -60.40 -14.51 28.95
N GLU A 14 -61.47 -13.83 28.50
CA GLU A 14 -61.97 -12.46 28.80
C GLU A 14 -61.03 -11.26 29.16
N ARG A 15 -61.28 -9.97 28.80
CA ARG A 15 -62.50 -9.24 28.36
C ARG A 15 -62.16 -7.95 27.53
N ARG A 16 -62.98 -7.74 26.48
CA ARG A 16 -63.46 -6.50 25.79
C ARG A 16 -63.24 -5.12 26.48
N LEU A 17 -63.24 -3.91 25.87
CA LEU A 17 -63.33 -3.26 24.51
C LEU A 17 -63.34 -1.70 24.76
N PRO A 18 -63.53 -0.74 23.80
CA PRO A 18 -63.24 -0.64 22.34
C PRO A 18 -62.66 0.74 21.85
N ARG A 19 -62.50 0.85 20.51
CA ARG A 19 -62.77 2.01 19.61
C ARG A 19 -61.73 3.14 19.33
N GLU A 20 -60.96 2.95 18.25
CA GLU A 20 -61.11 3.59 16.89
C GLU A 20 -61.04 5.15 16.69
N PRO A 21 -60.94 5.69 15.43
CA PRO A 21 -59.72 6.41 14.99
C PRO A 21 -59.97 7.82 14.38
N LEU A 22 -58.92 8.50 13.86
CA LEU A 22 -58.85 9.20 12.53
C LEU A 22 -57.85 10.39 12.40
N ALA A 23 -57.38 10.55 11.16
CA ALA A 23 -57.14 11.81 10.40
C ALA A 23 -55.97 12.80 10.72
N ARG A 24 -54.94 12.73 9.87
CA ARG A 24 -54.44 13.76 8.91
C ARG A 24 -54.52 15.29 9.22
N LEU A 25 -53.40 15.94 8.87
CA LEU A 25 -53.24 17.29 8.25
C LEU A 25 -53.37 18.57 9.11
N ARG A 26 -52.25 19.28 9.35
CA ARG A 26 -51.84 20.55 8.66
C ARG A 26 -50.57 21.18 9.28
N GLU A 27 -49.87 21.99 8.47
CA GLU A 27 -48.80 22.91 8.89
C GLU A 27 -49.35 24.08 9.75
N PRO A 28 -48.48 24.89 10.39
CA PRO A 28 -48.32 26.24 9.80
C PRO A 28 -46.92 26.90 9.91
N ALA A 29 -46.59 27.63 8.83
CA ALA A 29 -46.08 29.01 8.75
C ALA A 29 -44.93 29.55 9.64
N VAL A 30 -44.02 30.23 8.92
CA VAL A 30 -42.88 31.07 9.34
C VAL A 30 -43.31 32.47 9.82
N PRO A 31 -42.48 33.17 10.63
CA PRO A 31 -42.28 34.62 10.49
C PRO A 31 -40.82 34.99 10.13
N ARG A 32 -40.67 35.86 9.12
CA ARG A 32 -39.39 36.51 8.73
C ARG A 32 -39.26 37.87 9.40
N GLN A 33 -38.05 38.26 9.78
CA GLN A 33 -37.48 39.64 9.76
C GLN A 33 -36.05 39.60 10.39
N ASN A 34 -35.06 40.43 10.02
CA ASN A 34 -34.88 41.24 8.82
C ASN A 34 -33.37 41.47 8.54
N ARG A 35 -33.01 41.90 7.33
CA ARG A 35 -31.61 42.17 6.91
C ARG A 35 -31.00 43.41 7.58
N ARG A 36 -29.66 43.45 7.68
CA ARG A 36 -28.85 44.59 7.18
C ARG A 36 -27.55 44.09 6.55
N ALA A 37 -27.10 44.80 5.52
CA ALA A 37 -25.85 44.58 4.80
C ALA A 37 -24.93 45.80 5.02
N GLY A 38 -23.64 45.62 4.77
CA GLY A 38 -22.64 46.68 4.70
C GLY A 38 -21.48 46.22 3.81
N THR A 39 -21.18 46.99 2.77
CA THR A 39 -20.19 46.69 1.73
C THR A 39 -19.06 47.72 1.74
N HIS A 40 -17.87 47.27 1.34
CA HIS A 40 -16.69 48.08 0.94
C HIS A 40 -16.08 49.04 1.98
N ASP A 41 -14.75 48.93 2.17
CA ASP A 41 -13.87 49.88 1.47
C ASP A 41 -12.46 49.29 1.21
N THR A 42 -11.68 50.01 0.41
CA THR A 42 -10.31 49.71 -0.08
C THR A 42 -9.30 50.79 0.35
N ALA A 43 -8.04 50.67 -0.12
CA ALA A 43 -6.90 51.60 0.10
C ALA A 43 -6.28 51.55 1.52
N GLU A 44 -4.99 51.81 1.77
CA GLU A 44 -3.69 51.81 1.06
C GLU A 44 -2.67 52.45 2.04
N ASN A 45 -1.36 52.30 1.80
CA ASN A 45 -0.23 53.10 2.31
C ASN A 45 0.28 52.93 3.77
N GLY A 46 1.61 53.13 3.92
CA GLY A 46 2.34 53.25 5.20
C GLY A 46 3.25 52.06 5.53
N GLU A 47 4.37 51.80 4.85
CA GLU A 47 5.70 52.45 4.97
C GLU A 47 6.56 52.13 6.22
N HIS A 48 7.85 51.89 5.94
CA HIS A 48 9.04 52.12 6.78
C HIS A 48 9.47 51.13 7.89
N GLY A 49 10.80 50.94 7.96
CA GLY A 49 11.54 50.14 8.94
C GLY A 49 11.97 48.76 8.40
N GLY A 50 13.24 48.41 8.29
CA GLY A 50 14.48 49.09 8.69
C GLY A 50 15.59 48.03 8.82
N HIS A 51 16.84 48.35 8.46
CA HIS A 51 17.93 47.38 8.47
C HIS A 51 18.18 46.73 9.85
N THR A 52 18.59 45.46 9.85
CA THR A 52 19.95 45.06 10.26
C THR A 52 20.21 43.58 9.98
N GLY A 53 21.34 43.29 9.33
CA GLY A 53 21.92 41.94 9.35
C GLY A 53 22.97 41.84 10.44
N CYS A 54 23.15 40.67 11.04
CA CYS A 54 24.40 40.34 11.73
C CYS A 54 24.63 38.82 11.72
N ALA A 55 25.87 38.42 11.47
CA ALA A 55 26.30 37.03 11.49
C ALA A 55 26.88 36.63 12.86
N VAL A 56 26.64 35.40 13.29
CA VAL A 56 27.36 34.74 14.39
C VAL A 56 27.69 33.32 13.90
N ARG A 57 28.88 33.12 13.31
CA ARG A 57 30.14 32.68 13.94
C ARG A 57 30.06 31.32 14.65
N LEU A 58 30.85 30.40 14.11
CA LEU A 58 31.23 29.11 14.68
C LEU A 58 31.92 29.27 16.04
N GLY A 59 31.67 28.32 16.95
CA GLY A 59 32.42 28.13 18.19
C GLY A 59 32.99 26.72 18.25
N HIS A 60 34.31 26.58 18.09
CA HIS A 60 35.04 25.41 18.58
C HIS A 60 35.16 25.50 20.10
N HIS A 61 35.12 24.37 20.80
CA HIS A 61 35.97 24.16 21.98
C HIS A 61 36.30 22.68 22.17
N GLU A 62 37.40 22.44 22.88
CA GLU A 62 38.18 21.21 22.81
C GLU A 62 37.98 20.25 24.00
N ARG A 63 38.56 19.07 23.79
CA ARG A 63 38.79 17.92 24.68
C ARG A 63 39.31 18.29 26.09
N HIS A 64 38.95 17.48 27.08
CA HIS A 64 39.82 16.74 28.03
C HIS A 64 39.14 15.35 28.20
N GLY A 65 39.78 14.18 28.36
CA GLY A 65 40.84 13.79 29.30
C GLY A 65 40.20 13.30 30.61
N HIS A 66 40.43 12.11 31.18
CA HIS A 66 41.39 11.02 30.96
C HIS A 66 40.85 9.69 31.60
N GLU A 67 41.48 8.53 31.35
CA GLU A 67 41.63 7.35 32.27
C GLU A 67 40.39 6.52 32.75
N ASP A 68 40.45 5.19 33.00
CA ASP A 68 41.54 4.20 32.76
C ASP A 68 41.14 2.70 32.67
N CYS A 69 42.08 1.89 32.15
CA CYS A 69 42.44 0.47 32.38
C CYS A 69 41.39 -0.67 32.63
N HIS A 70 41.36 -1.67 31.72
CA HIS A 70 42.07 -2.99 31.80
C HIS A 70 41.56 -3.96 30.69
N ALA A 71 42.42 -4.46 29.77
CA ALA A 71 43.19 -5.73 29.80
C ALA A 71 42.30 -7.01 29.83
N LEU A 72 42.45 -8.08 29.02
CA LEU A 72 43.56 -8.73 28.26
C LEU A 72 42.98 -9.37 26.96
N GLY A 73 43.70 -9.87 25.94
CA GLY A 73 45.15 -10.05 25.72
C GLY A 73 45.45 -10.58 24.28
N ALA A 74 46.74 -10.69 23.93
CA ALA A 74 47.25 -11.13 22.60
C ALA A 74 46.92 -12.61 22.28
N THR A 75 47.06 -13.17 21.07
CA THR A 75 48.21 -13.21 20.12
C THR A 75 47.67 -13.84 18.79
N ARG A 76 48.28 -13.85 17.58
CA ARG A 76 49.70 -13.83 17.16
C ARG A 76 49.80 -13.43 15.67
N VAL A 77 50.86 -12.72 15.30
CA VAL A 77 51.22 -12.37 13.91
C VAL A 77 52.11 -13.45 13.30
N VAL A 78 52.05 -13.63 11.98
CA VAL A 78 53.11 -14.27 11.18
C VAL A 78 53.43 -13.36 9.99
N THR A 79 54.71 -13.03 9.83
CA THR A 79 55.26 -12.21 8.74
C THR A 79 56.29 -13.05 7.98
N VAL A 80 56.28 -13.00 6.65
CA VAL A 80 57.40 -13.47 5.81
C VAL A 80 57.58 -12.49 4.64
N HIS A 81 58.83 -12.08 4.41
CA HIS A 81 59.38 -11.26 3.34
C HIS A 81 60.84 -11.73 3.14
N PRO A 82 61.54 -11.32 2.07
CA PRO A 82 61.12 -11.13 0.68
C PRO A 82 62.07 -11.94 -0.25
N ASP A 83 62.06 -11.67 -1.56
CA ASP A 83 63.27 -11.77 -2.41
C ASP A 83 63.19 -10.71 -3.53
N GLU A 84 64.35 -10.21 -3.94
CA GLU A 84 64.54 -9.09 -4.89
C GLU A 84 65.03 -9.60 -6.26
N GLU A 85 64.82 -8.83 -7.35
CA GLU A 85 65.93 -8.51 -8.29
C GLU A 85 65.59 -7.38 -9.31
N THR A 86 66.29 -6.25 -9.14
CA THR A 86 66.88 -5.35 -10.16
C THR A 86 66.10 -4.78 -11.36
N ASP A 87 65.88 -3.46 -11.28
CA ASP A 87 66.35 -2.38 -12.19
C ASP A 87 66.31 -2.50 -13.73
N THR A 88 65.73 -1.45 -14.35
CA THR A 88 66.52 -0.55 -15.23
C THR A 88 65.89 0.84 -15.36
N VAL A 89 66.74 1.87 -15.55
CA VAL A 89 66.39 3.30 -15.42
C VAL A 89 66.32 4.02 -16.77
N ALA A 90 65.32 4.87 -16.97
CA ALA A 90 65.40 6.07 -17.82
C ALA A 90 64.31 7.10 -17.45
N GLY A 91 64.70 8.36 -17.20
CA GLY A 91 63.79 9.51 -17.07
C GLY A 91 64.01 10.51 -18.22
N PRO A 92 63.63 11.79 -18.04
CA PRO A 92 62.26 12.25 -17.84
C PRO A 92 61.85 13.30 -18.91
N ALA A 93 60.56 13.57 -19.07
CA ALA A 93 60.07 14.72 -19.85
C ALA A 93 58.79 15.30 -19.24
N ALA A 94 58.71 16.63 -19.16
CA ALA A 94 57.56 17.37 -18.65
C ALA A 94 56.48 17.59 -19.72
N GLY A 95 55.21 17.69 -19.31
CA GLY A 95 54.11 17.98 -20.24
C GLY A 95 52.75 18.17 -19.56
N HIS A 96 52.40 19.44 -19.35
CA HIS A 96 51.07 20.04 -19.10
C HIS A 96 49.96 19.29 -18.32
N GLU A 97 49.49 19.97 -17.28
CA GLU A 97 48.11 19.87 -16.80
C GLU A 97 47.12 20.25 -17.92
N THR A 98 46.11 19.41 -18.16
CA THR A 98 44.88 19.80 -18.86
C THR A 98 43.67 19.20 -18.15
N ASP A 99 42.74 20.09 -17.80
CA ASP A 99 41.48 19.82 -17.12
C ASP A 99 40.55 18.87 -17.94
N PRO A 100 40.00 17.79 -17.36
CA PRO A 100 39.13 16.88 -18.10
C PRO A 100 37.71 17.47 -18.23
N GLN A 101 37.40 17.96 -19.44
CA GLN A 101 36.07 18.44 -19.81
C GLN A 101 34.96 17.39 -19.55
N GLU A 102 33.78 17.86 -19.13
CA GLU A 102 32.57 17.05 -19.03
C GLU A 102 32.13 16.50 -20.40
N THR A 103 32.59 15.30 -20.77
CA THR A 103 31.99 14.55 -21.87
C THR A 103 30.62 14.03 -21.45
N ALA A 104 29.56 14.66 -21.94
CA ALA A 104 28.19 14.18 -21.79
C ALA A 104 28.05 12.75 -22.31
N LEU A 105 27.74 11.82 -21.40
CA LEU A 105 27.55 10.41 -21.73
C LEU A 105 26.28 10.22 -22.58
N GLN A 106 26.44 9.94 -23.88
CA GLN A 106 25.35 9.42 -24.71
C GLN A 106 25.01 8.00 -24.25
N GLU A 107 23.78 7.79 -23.79
CA GLU A 107 23.32 6.49 -23.32
C GLU A 107 23.14 5.49 -24.47
N PRO A 108 23.52 4.21 -24.29
CA PRO A 108 23.22 3.17 -25.26
C PRO A 108 21.72 2.87 -25.26
N ALA A 109 21.04 3.16 -26.37
CA ALA A 109 19.63 2.83 -26.55
C ALA A 109 19.42 1.31 -26.50
N LEU A 110 18.55 0.84 -25.61
CA LEU A 110 18.15 -0.56 -25.49
C LEU A 110 17.40 -1.01 -26.74
N GLN A 111 18.11 -1.63 -27.69
CA GLN A 111 17.50 -2.25 -28.86
C GLN A 111 16.96 -3.64 -28.52
N PHE A 112 15.63 -3.76 -28.59
CA PHE A 112 14.89 -5.02 -28.59
C PHE A 112 14.34 -5.26 -30.00
N PRO A 113 14.04 -6.52 -30.40
CA PRO A 113 13.53 -6.81 -31.74
C PRO A 113 12.32 -5.93 -32.08
N ALA A 114 12.39 -5.25 -33.22
CA ALA A 114 11.33 -4.40 -33.72
C ALA A 114 10.13 -5.26 -34.12
N HIS A 115 8.98 -4.99 -33.51
CA HIS A 115 7.72 -5.17 -34.21
C HIS A 115 7.45 -3.87 -34.97
N ASP A 116 7.39 -3.95 -36.30
CA ASP A 116 7.12 -2.81 -37.18
C ASP A 116 5.68 -2.34 -37.01
N HIS A 117 5.44 -1.51 -36.00
CA HIS A 117 4.22 -0.72 -35.85
C HIS A 117 4.57 0.76 -35.84
N VAL A 118 3.81 1.54 -36.61
CA VAL A 118 3.79 3.01 -36.49
C VAL A 118 3.54 3.34 -35.02
N PRO A 119 4.46 4.04 -34.32
CA PRO A 119 4.35 4.22 -32.89
C PRO A 119 3.18 5.15 -32.56
N VAL A 120 2.07 4.57 -32.14
CA VAL A 120 1.01 5.30 -31.43
C VAL A 120 1.67 5.93 -30.20
N PRO A 121 1.70 7.26 -30.06
CA PRO A 121 2.37 7.88 -28.92
C PRO A 121 1.76 7.41 -27.60
N ASP A 122 2.61 6.92 -26.69
CA ASP A 122 2.17 6.49 -25.37
C ASP A 122 1.64 7.71 -24.60
N ARG A 123 0.31 7.80 -24.44
CA ARG A 123 -0.33 8.95 -23.80
C ARG A 123 0.03 9.07 -22.31
N LEU A 124 0.56 8.01 -21.67
CA LEU A 124 1.12 8.08 -20.33
C LEU A 124 2.35 9.01 -20.26
N GLU A 125 3.10 9.12 -21.36
CA GLU A 125 4.27 10.00 -21.50
C GLU A 125 3.89 11.45 -21.91
N HIS A 126 2.61 11.74 -22.11
CA HIS A 126 2.16 13.05 -22.59
C HIS A 126 2.51 14.18 -21.60
N ALA A 127 2.99 15.32 -22.12
CA ALA A 127 3.51 16.44 -21.33
C ALA A 127 2.45 17.11 -20.43
N ASP A 128 1.20 17.20 -20.89
CA ASP A 128 0.06 17.56 -20.05
C ASP A 128 -0.22 16.44 -19.03
N PRO A 129 -0.14 16.71 -17.71
CA PRO A 129 -0.41 15.72 -16.67
C PRO A 129 -1.87 15.24 -16.63
N ALA A 130 -2.84 16.01 -17.13
CA ALA A 130 -4.24 15.59 -17.22
C ALA A 130 -4.42 14.45 -18.23
N VAL A 131 -3.81 14.58 -19.42
CA VAL A 131 -3.84 13.54 -20.47
C VAL A 131 -3.11 12.27 -20.00
N ALA A 132 -1.97 12.41 -19.31
CA ALA A 132 -1.23 11.28 -18.77
C ALA A 132 -2.00 10.56 -17.64
N ALA A 133 -2.69 11.30 -16.78
CA ALA A 133 -3.54 10.75 -15.73
C ALA A 133 -4.78 10.03 -16.28
N ASP A 134 -5.41 10.59 -17.31
CA ASP A 134 -6.54 9.96 -18.00
C ASP A 134 -6.12 8.65 -18.71
N ALA A 135 -4.96 8.66 -19.38
CA ALA A 135 -4.37 7.46 -19.96
C ALA A 135 -4.12 6.37 -18.89
N ALA A 136 -3.59 6.74 -17.72
CA ALA A 136 -3.39 5.81 -16.62
C ALA A 136 -4.71 5.26 -16.04
N GLY A 137 -5.74 6.09 -15.88
CA GLY A 137 -7.08 5.67 -15.46
C GLY A 137 -7.71 4.70 -16.45
N THR A 138 -7.59 5.01 -17.74
CA THR A 138 -8.04 4.19 -18.87
C THR A 138 -7.34 2.82 -18.89
N GLU A 139 -6.01 2.78 -18.81
CA GLU A 139 -5.26 1.52 -18.74
C GLU A 139 -5.66 0.66 -17.53
N ASN A 140 -5.85 1.27 -16.36
CA ASN A 140 -6.26 0.54 -15.14
C ASN A 140 -7.66 -0.08 -15.28
N LEU A 141 -8.62 0.66 -15.84
CA LEU A 141 -9.97 0.16 -16.13
C LEU A 141 -9.94 -1.02 -17.12
N LEU A 142 -9.17 -0.88 -18.21
CA LEU A 142 -9.05 -1.91 -19.24
C LEU A 142 -8.33 -3.16 -18.72
N ARG A 143 -7.25 -3.03 -17.94
CA ARG A 143 -6.57 -4.17 -17.29
C ARG A 143 -7.51 -4.92 -16.34
N CYS A 144 -8.26 -4.18 -15.51
CA CYS A 144 -9.29 -4.75 -14.67
C CYS A 144 -10.33 -5.52 -15.50
N TRP A 145 -10.88 -4.90 -16.55
CA TRP A 145 -11.87 -5.54 -17.42
C TRP A 145 -11.33 -6.81 -18.08
N ILE A 146 -10.16 -6.74 -18.72
CA ILE A 146 -9.55 -7.87 -19.45
C ILE A 146 -9.39 -9.07 -18.53
N ARG A 147 -8.81 -8.86 -17.34
CA ARG A 147 -8.59 -9.90 -16.33
C ARG A 147 -9.87 -10.44 -15.70
N GLU A 148 -10.87 -9.59 -15.49
CA GLU A 148 -12.10 -9.92 -14.75
C GLU A 148 -13.23 -10.44 -15.67
N SER A 149 -13.05 -10.38 -16.99
CA SER A 149 -13.95 -10.92 -18.02
C SER A 149 -13.35 -12.06 -18.86
N ASP A 150 -12.15 -12.55 -18.51
CA ASP A 150 -11.38 -13.55 -19.27
C ASP A 150 -11.21 -13.20 -20.76
N THR A 151 -10.90 -11.92 -21.03
CA THR A 151 -10.76 -11.42 -22.40
C THR A 151 -9.49 -12.02 -23.05
N PRO A 152 -9.60 -12.73 -24.19
CA PRO A 152 -8.47 -13.40 -24.82
C PRO A 152 -7.51 -12.41 -25.51
N ARG A 153 -6.27 -12.87 -25.73
CA ARG A 153 -5.26 -12.14 -26.51
C ARG A 153 -5.75 -11.90 -27.95
N PRO A 154 -5.68 -10.67 -28.48
CA PRO A 154 -6.06 -10.40 -29.85
C PRO A 154 -5.04 -10.98 -30.84
N ALA A 155 -5.51 -11.33 -32.04
CA ALA A 155 -4.66 -11.85 -33.12
C ALA A 155 -3.74 -10.77 -33.76
N GLY A 156 -3.91 -9.50 -33.40
CA GLY A 156 -3.13 -8.37 -33.92
C GLY A 156 -2.96 -7.26 -32.88
N ASP A 157 -2.57 -6.07 -33.33
CA ASP A 157 -2.22 -4.90 -32.51
C ASP A 157 -3.42 -4.14 -31.91
N ARG A 158 -4.65 -4.60 -32.16
CA ARG A 158 -5.86 -3.99 -31.59
C ARG A 158 -6.76 -5.04 -30.94
N LEU A 159 -7.02 -4.85 -29.66
CA LEU A 159 -8.04 -5.58 -28.91
C LEU A 159 -9.43 -5.04 -29.28
N ARG A 160 -10.37 -5.96 -29.50
CA ARG A 160 -11.80 -5.66 -29.65
C ARG A 160 -12.54 -6.13 -28.40
N ILE A 161 -13.15 -5.21 -27.65
CA ILE A 161 -13.98 -5.53 -26.47
C ILE A 161 -15.44 -5.30 -26.86
N PRO A 162 -16.28 -6.35 -27.01
CA PRO A 162 -17.71 -6.17 -27.26
C PRO A 162 -18.40 -5.40 -26.13
N LEU A 163 -19.33 -4.53 -26.50
CA LEU A 163 -20.24 -3.84 -25.58
C LEU A 163 -21.68 -4.18 -26.00
N ALA A 164 -22.17 -5.35 -25.59
CA ALA A 164 -23.49 -5.87 -25.98
C ALA A 164 -24.61 -4.92 -25.53
N ALA A 165 -24.48 -4.31 -24.35
CA ALA A 165 -25.46 -3.37 -23.81
C ALA A 165 -25.64 -2.11 -24.69
N GLY A 166 -24.64 -1.78 -25.52
CA GLY A 166 -24.63 -0.66 -26.45
C GLY A 166 -24.64 -1.05 -27.93
N ALA A 167 -24.79 -2.35 -28.25
CA ALA A 167 -24.71 -2.90 -29.61
C ALA A 167 -23.46 -2.42 -30.40
N THR A 168 -22.31 -2.31 -29.73
CA THR A 168 -21.06 -1.79 -30.30
C THR A 168 -19.84 -2.55 -29.74
N ALA A 169 -18.63 -2.06 -29.97
CA ALA A 169 -17.40 -2.56 -29.36
C ALA A 169 -16.38 -1.44 -29.16
N LEU A 170 -15.44 -1.64 -28.24
CA LEU A 170 -14.22 -0.83 -28.13
C LEU A 170 -13.13 -1.39 -29.04
N ARG A 171 -12.34 -0.51 -29.65
CA ARG A 171 -11.13 -0.85 -30.41
C ARG A 171 -9.91 -0.21 -29.75
N VAL A 172 -9.21 -1.02 -28.96
CA VAL A 172 -8.11 -0.60 -28.08
C VAL A 172 -6.77 -0.97 -28.71
N PRO A 173 -5.85 -0.04 -28.98
CA PRO A 173 -4.48 -0.37 -29.38
C PRO A 173 -3.76 -1.14 -28.26
N VAL A 174 -2.98 -2.16 -28.62
CA VAL A 174 -2.16 -2.95 -27.69
C VAL A 174 -0.70 -2.59 -27.88
N LEU A 175 -0.15 -1.82 -26.93
CA LEU A 175 1.26 -1.41 -26.93
C LEU A 175 2.17 -2.50 -26.34
N TYR A 176 1.61 -3.33 -25.45
CA TYR A 176 2.23 -4.53 -24.89
C TYR A 176 1.16 -5.49 -24.37
N TRP A 177 1.22 -6.77 -24.76
CA TRP A 177 0.41 -7.82 -24.14
C TRP A 177 1.25 -8.60 -23.13
N SER A 178 0.85 -8.56 -21.87
CA SER A 178 1.47 -9.27 -20.75
C SER A 178 0.77 -10.61 -20.53
N ASP A 179 1.53 -11.67 -20.28
CA ASP A 179 0.98 -12.99 -19.95
C ASP A 179 0.61 -13.06 -18.44
N THR A 180 1.12 -12.13 -17.62
CA THR A 180 0.68 -11.93 -16.23
C THR A 180 -0.31 -10.78 -16.03
N GLY A 181 -0.83 -10.21 -17.13
CA GLY A 181 -1.93 -9.24 -17.14
C GLY A 181 -1.53 -7.76 -17.06
N TRP A 182 -0.24 -7.43 -16.95
CA TRP A 182 0.24 -6.04 -16.89
C TRP A 182 0.32 -5.38 -18.28
N HIS A 183 -0.76 -5.48 -19.07
CA HIS A 183 -0.82 -4.98 -20.45
C HIS A 183 -0.50 -3.47 -20.53
N ARG A 184 0.17 -3.02 -21.61
CA ARG A 184 0.18 -1.61 -22.01
C ARG A 184 -0.82 -1.38 -23.13
N LEU A 185 -1.74 -0.45 -22.92
CA LEU A 185 -2.88 -0.23 -23.80
C LEU A 185 -2.95 1.24 -24.24
N GLY A 186 -3.25 1.46 -25.52
CA GLY A 186 -3.51 2.79 -26.07
C GLY A 186 -4.95 3.24 -25.80
N ALA A 187 -5.24 4.49 -26.15
CA ALA A 187 -6.56 5.06 -25.93
C ALA A 187 -7.65 4.36 -26.79
N PRO A 188 -8.78 3.93 -26.19
CA PRO A 188 -9.82 3.20 -26.88
C PRO A 188 -10.72 4.13 -27.71
N VAL A 189 -11.19 3.64 -28.86
CA VAL A 189 -12.25 4.28 -29.66
C VAL A 189 -13.45 3.34 -29.80
N LEU A 190 -14.64 3.87 -30.08
CA LEU A 190 -15.79 3.05 -30.46
C LEU A 190 -15.60 2.45 -31.86
N GLU A 191 -16.08 1.23 -32.06
CA GLU A 191 -16.09 0.58 -33.38
C GLU A 191 -17.06 1.31 -34.32
N GLY A 192 -16.57 1.65 -35.51
CA GLY A 192 -17.30 2.49 -36.48
C GLY A 192 -17.17 4.00 -36.24
N ALA A 193 -16.40 4.46 -35.25
CA ALA A 193 -16.10 5.87 -35.08
C ALA A 193 -15.28 6.43 -36.28
N PRO A 194 -15.50 7.70 -36.68
CA PRO A 194 -14.66 8.41 -37.66
C PRO A 194 -13.16 8.39 -37.33
N ALA A 195 -12.32 8.55 -38.35
CA ALA A 195 -10.85 8.49 -38.19
C ALA A 195 -10.28 9.63 -37.33
N ASP A 196 -10.99 10.75 -37.24
CA ASP A 196 -10.72 11.94 -36.44
C ASP A 196 -11.46 11.95 -35.08
N ALA A 197 -12.23 10.89 -34.76
CA ALA A 197 -12.97 10.81 -33.52
C ALA A 197 -12.03 10.82 -32.30
N ALA A 198 -12.34 11.66 -31.32
CA ALA A 198 -11.65 11.67 -30.04
C ALA A 198 -11.76 10.28 -29.37
N PRO A 199 -10.67 9.70 -28.86
CA PRO A 199 -10.73 8.49 -28.07
C PRO A 199 -11.45 8.74 -26.74
N LEU A 200 -12.00 7.67 -26.17
CA LEU A 200 -12.73 7.74 -24.91
C LEU A 200 -11.75 8.04 -23.76
N ASP A 201 -12.16 8.98 -22.90
CA ASP A 201 -11.55 9.20 -21.59
C ASP A 201 -11.94 8.11 -20.58
N ALA A 202 -11.25 8.09 -19.45
CA ALA A 202 -11.46 7.09 -18.40
C ALA A 202 -12.87 7.15 -17.80
N VAL A 203 -13.48 8.34 -17.74
CA VAL A 203 -14.82 8.56 -17.13
C VAL A 203 -15.92 7.97 -18.03
N THR A 204 -15.82 8.25 -19.34
CA THR A 204 -16.71 7.71 -20.38
C THR A 204 -16.54 6.20 -20.49
N LEU A 205 -15.30 5.70 -20.46
CA LEU A 205 -15.02 4.27 -20.41
C LEU A 205 -15.65 3.63 -19.16
N ALA A 206 -15.49 4.21 -17.97
CA ALA A 206 -16.07 3.68 -16.74
C ALA A 206 -17.60 3.60 -16.80
N ALA A 207 -18.26 4.59 -17.40
CA ALA A 207 -19.71 4.57 -17.60
C ALA A 207 -20.15 3.44 -18.56
N LEU A 208 -19.40 3.19 -19.64
CA LEU A 208 -19.66 2.10 -20.58
C LEU A 208 -19.42 0.72 -19.94
N LEU A 209 -18.30 0.52 -19.25
CA LEU A 209 -17.98 -0.74 -18.58
C LEU A 209 -18.97 -1.05 -17.43
N ARG A 210 -19.43 -0.03 -16.69
CA ARG A 210 -20.54 -0.17 -15.73
C ARG A 210 -21.80 -0.67 -16.43
N ARG A 211 -22.23 -0.01 -17.52
CA ARG A 211 -23.43 -0.39 -18.27
C ARG A 211 -23.35 -1.84 -18.78
N GLU A 212 -22.19 -2.25 -19.28
CA GLU A 212 -21.95 -3.62 -19.74
C GLU A 212 -22.01 -4.64 -18.60
N ALA A 213 -21.38 -4.35 -17.45
CA ALA A 213 -21.41 -5.25 -16.29
C ALA A 213 -22.82 -5.40 -15.68
N VAL A 214 -23.65 -4.34 -15.70
CA VAL A 214 -25.07 -4.42 -15.31
C VAL A 214 -25.85 -5.28 -16.31
N HIS A 215 -25.66 -5.08 -17.61
CA HIS A 215 -26.36 -5.82 -18.65
C HIS A 215 -26.01 -7.31 -18.67
N GLY A 216 -24.74 -7.66 -18.51
CA GLY A 216 -24.25 -9.04 -18.44
C GLY A 216 -24.57 -9.77 -17.12
N GLY A 217 -25.39 -9.19 -16.24
CA GLY A 217 -25.76 -9.77 -14.95
C GLY A 217 -24.64 -9.80 -13.90
N ALA A 218 -23.45 -9.28 -14.19
CA ALA A 218 -22.32 -9.28 -13.26
C ALA A 218 -22.55 -8.37 -12.03
N GLY A 219 -23.46 -7.40 -12.14
CA GLY A 219 -23.97 -6.56 -11.05
C GLY A 219 -25.20 -7.11 -10.31
N GLY A 220 -25.72 -8.29 -10.67
CA GLY A 220 -26.83 -8.93 -9.96
C GLY A 220 -26.34 -9.96 -8.93
N ASP A 221 -27.00 -10.00 -7.76
CA ASP A 221 -26.77 -11.03 -6.75
C ASP A 221 -27.66 -12.27 -7.02
N PRO A 222 -27.11 -13.51 -7.06
CA PRO A 222 -27.92 -14.73 -7.10
C PRO A 222 -28.67 -15.06 -5.78
N GLY A 223 -28.36 -14.41 -4.65
CA GLY A 223 -28.72 -14.92 -3.32
C GLY A 223 -29.42 -14.00 -2.31
N GLY A 224 -29.49 -12.67 -2.49
CA GLY A 224 -29.73 -11.75 -1.37
C GLY A 224 -30.46 -10.41 -1.67
N GLY A 225 -31.69 -10.48 -2.18
CA GLY A 225 -32.69 -9.40 -2.04
C GLY A 225 -32.48 -8.12 -2.90
N PRO A 226 -33.54 -7.30 -3.07
CA PRO A 226 -33.46 -6.06 -3.85
C PRO A 226 -32.81 -4.94 -3.03
N GLY A 227 -31.48 -4.99 -2.87
CA GLY A 227 -30.72 -4.08 -1.99
C GLY A 227 -29.71 -3.14 -2.67
N GLY A 228 -29.10 -3.55 -3.79
CA GLY A 228 -28.10 -2.74 -4.51
C GLY A 228 -28.76 -1.60 -5.29
N THR A 229 -28.93 -0.43 -4.65
CA THR A 229 -29.56 0.73 -5.30
C THR A 229 -28.65 1.34 -6.39
N ASP A 230 -29.24 1.94 -7.42
CA ASP A 230 -28.52 2.63 -8.52
C ASP A 230 -27.47 3.65 -8.06
N SER A 231 -27.63 4.16 -6.83
CA SER A 231 -26.69 5.02 -6.10
C SER A 231 -25.28 4.42 -5.99
N GLU A 232 -25.16 3.16 -5.60
CA GLU A 232 -23.85 2.51 -5.36
C GLU A 232 -23.14 2.19 -6.67
N SER A 233 -23.89 1.96 -7.75
CA SER A 233 -23.32 1.81 -9.09
C SER A 233 -22.89 3.14 -9.73
N ALA A 234 -23.43 4.28 -9.27
CA ALA A 234 -22.98 5.61 -9.71
C ALA A 234 -21.63 6.02 -9.10
N ASP A 235 -21.33 5.51 -7.89
CA ASP A 235 -20.09 5.75 -7.13
C ASP A 235 -18.81 5.50 -7.95
N LEU A 236 -18.79 4.45 -8.78
CA LEU A 236 -17.61 4.10 -9.59
C LEU A 236 -17.18 5.25 -10.52
N VAL A 237 -18.12 5.88 -11.23
CA VAL A 237 -17.80 6.91 -12.25
C VAL A 237 -17.26 8.17 -11.58
N GLY A 238 -17.89 8.60 -10.47
CA GLY A 238 -17.41 9.73 -9.67
C GLY A 238 -15.99 9.49 -9.14
N ARG A 239 -15.69 8.27 -8.69
CA ARG A 239 -14.35 7.91 -8.19
C ARG A 239 -13.30 7.70 -9.27
N VAL A 240 -13.68 7.34 -10.48
CA VAL A 240 -12.75 7.33 -11.62
C VAL A 240 -12.33 8.77 -11.93
N ALA A 241 -13.29 9.69 -12.05
CA ALA A 241 -12.98 11.11 -12.23
C ALA A 241 -12.12 11.66 -11.08
N ASP A 242 -12.44 11.33 -9.83
CA ASP A 242 -11.65 11.71 -8.66
C ASP A 242 -10.21 11.15 -8.70
N SER A 243 -10.05 9.87 -9.02
CA SER A 243 -8.74 9.21 -9.15
C SER A 243 -7.89 9.82 -10.27
N VAL A 244 -8.50 10.20 -11.39
CA VAL A 244 -7.79 10.86 -12.50
C VAL A 244 -7.35 12.27 -12.10
N ARG A 245 -8.24 13.08 -11.49
CA ARG A 245 -7.87 14.43 -11.00
C ARG A 245 -6.71 14.39 -10.00
N HIS A 246 -6.75 13.49 -9.03
CA HIS A 246 -5.67 13.31 -8.07
C HIS A 246 -4.36 12.90 -8.76
N THR A 247 -4.42 11.92 -9.68
CA THR A 247 -3.24 11.50 -10.46
C THR A 247 -2.66 12.65 -11.28
N ALA A 248 -3.49 13.50 -11.88
CA ALA A 248 -3.04 14.68 -12.63
C ALA A 248 -2.33 15.70 -11.73
N ALA A 249 -2.89 15.99 -10.55
CA ALA A 249 -2.25 16.87 -9.57
C ALA A 249 -0.90 16.32 -9.09
N PHE A 250 -0.79 15.02 -8.86
CA PHE A 250 0.46 14.37 -8.47
C PHE A 250 1.50 14.40 -9.60
N LEU A 251 1.09 14.15 -10.85
CA LEU A 251 2.00 14.25 -11.99
C LEU A 251 2.46 15.69 -12.23
N ALA A 252 1.59 16.69 -12.05
CA ALA A 252 1.95 18.10 -12.18
C ALA A 252 3.03 18.51 -11.17
N ASP A 253 2.80 18.27 -9.87
CA ASP A 253 3.79 18.56 -8.82
C ASP A 253 5.09 17.78 -9.04
N ARG A 254 5.01 16.48 -9.34
CA ARG A 254 6.19 15.62 -9.42
C ARG A 254 6.99 15.83 -10.70
N ARG A 255 6.40 16.40 -11.76
CA ARG A 255 7.14 16.88 -12.94
C ARG A 255 7.85 18.21 -12.67
N ALA A 256 7.25 19.11 -11.88
CA ALA A 256 7.90 20.35 -11.46
C ALA A 256 9.03 20.11 -10.44
N ASN A 257 8.82 19.17 -9.51
CA ASN A 257 9.70 18.87 -8.38
C ASN A 257 10.20 17.40 -8.39
N PRO A 258 10.89 16.93 -9.44
CA PRO A 258 11.14 15.50 -9.65
C PRO A 258 12.13 14.89 -8.64
N ALA A 259 13.14 15.66 -8.20
CA ALA A 259 14.17 15.22 -7.26
C ALA A 259 13.58 14.89 -5.89
N ASP A 260 14.03 13.80 -5.28
CA ASP A 260 13.74 13.50 -3.88
C ASP A 260 14.70 14.29 -2.97
N ASP A 261 14.33 14.47 -1.70
CA ASP A 261 15.13 15.20 -0.72
C ASP A 261 16.49 14.48 -0.51
N PRO A 262 17.63 15.09 -0.87
CA PRO A 262 18.94 14.45 -0.73
C PRO A 262 19.36 14.19 0.72
N GLY A 263 18.79 14.92 1.68
CA GLY A 263 18.99 14.72 3.12
C GLY A 263 17.91 13.86 3.78
N GLY A 264 16.89 13.44 3.01
CA GLY A 264 15.72 12.73 3.51
C GLY A 264 15.90 11.21 3.63
N SER A 265 15.01 10.58 4.40
CA SER A 265 14.95 9.11 4.51
C SER A 265 14.60 8.47 3.17
N ARG A 266 15.43 7.53 2.69
CA ARG A 266 15.20 6.79 1.44
C ARG A 266 13.91 5.96 1.48
N PHE A 267 13.60 5.38 2.64
CA PHE A 267 12.33 4.70 2.87
C PHE A 267 11.13 5.64 2.66
N LEU A 268 11.18 6.86 3.21
CA LEU A 268 10.09 7.84 3.02
C LEU A 268 9.95 8.27 1.55
N ALA A 269 11.07 8.55 0.88
CA ALA A 269 11.07 8.90 -0.54
C ALA A 269 10.44 7.79 -1.42
N ALA A 270 10.70 6.52 -1.10
CA ALA A 270 10.08 5.36 -1.74
C ALA A 270 8.57 5.27 -1.46
N GLU A 271 8.13 5.49 -0.21
CA GLU A 271 6.71 5.50 0.14
C GLU A 271 5.91 6.61 -0.55
N GLN A 272 6.57 7.73 -0.84
CA GLN A 272 6.02 8.89 -1.52
C GLN A 272 6.10 8.82 -3.07
N SER A 273 6.67 7.76 -3.63
CA SER A 273 6.90 7.66 -5.09
C SER A 273 5.84 6.87 -5.87
N LEU A 274 4.82 6.31 -5.21
CA LEU A 274 3.77 5.51 -5.86
C LEU A 274 2.69 6.41 -6.50
N LEU A 275 2.97 7.06 -7.62
CA LEU A 275 2.09 8.10 -8.18
C LEU A 275 0.79 7.55 -8.80
N PHE A 276 0.83 6.38 -9.42
CA PHE A 276 -0.33 5.78 -10.11
C PHE A 276 -1.15 4.81 -9.23
N GLY A 277 -0.59 4.35 -8.11
CA GLY A 277 -1.27 3.42 -7.21
C GLY A 277 -1.34 2.00 -7.76
N HIS A 278 -2.39 1.26 -7.41
CA HIS A 278 -2.52 -0.15 -7.75
C HIS A 278 -2.91 -0.35 -9.24
N PRO A 279 -2.08 -1.01 -10.07
CA PRO A 279 -2.25 -1.07 -11.54
C PRO A 279 -3.42 -1.94 -12.02
N MET A 280 -3.98 -2.74 -11.11
CA MET A 280 -5.13 -3.63 -11.33
C MET A 280 -6.30 -3.24 -10.42
N HIS A 281 -6.64 -1.95 -10.37
CA HIS A 281 -7.75 -1.43 -9.57
C HIS A 281 -8.36 -0.22 -10.31
N PRO A 282 -9.70 -0.05 -10.37
CA PRO A 282 -10.31 0.98 -11.23
C PRO A 282 -10.08 2.41 -10.74
N THR A 283 -9.98 2.63 -9.42
CA THR A 283 -9.94 3.98 -8.80
C THR A 283 -8.79 4.12 -7.78
N PRO A 284 -7.53 3.82 -8.16
CA PRO A 284 -6.43 3.60 -7.22
C PRO A 284 -5.98 4.85 -6.46
N LYS A 285 -6.33 6.04 -6.94
CA LYS A 285 -6.06 7.35 -6.31
C LYS A 285 -7.33 8.11 -5.93
N SER A 286 -8.49 7.47 -5.93
CA SER A 286 -9.68 8.12 -5.37
C SER A 286 -9.54 8.28 -3.85
N ARG A 287 -9.87 9.48 -3.37
CA ARG A 287 -9.85 9.90 -1.96
C ARG A 287 -11.07 10.79 -1.67
N GLU A 288 -12.21 10.36 -2.19
CA GLU A 288 -13.50 11.03 -2.04
C GLU A 288 -13.76 11.38 -0.56
N GLY A 289 -14.09 12.65 -0.30
CA GLY A 289 -14.26 13.19 1.06
C GLY A 289 -13.07 13.99 1.61
N LEU A 290 -11.95 14.10 0.86
CA LEU A 290 -10.90 15.09 1.14
C LEU A 290 -11.12 16.38 0.35
N THR A 291 -10.89 17.52 0.99
CA THR A 291 -10.73 18.83 0.31
C THR A 291 -9.35 18.93 -0.38
N GLU A 292 -9.14 19.90 -1.26
CA GLU A 292 -7.84 20.07 -1.94
C GLU A 292 -6.67 20.31 -0.95
N ALA A 293 -6.91 21.13 0.09
CA ALA A 293 -5.92 21.39 1.14
C ALA A 293 -5.56 20.12 1.93
N GLU A 294 -6.55 19.27 2.20
CA GLU A 294 -6.37 17.99 2.87
C GLU A 294 -5.68 16.96 1.97
N THR A 295 -6.05 16.90 0.68
CA THR A 295 -5.30 16.12 -0.32
C THR A 295 -3.84 16.55 -0.36
N ARG A 296 -3.53 17.85 -0.31
CA ARG A 296 -2.16 18.37 -0.28
C ARG A 296 -1.40 17.98 1.00
N ALA A 297 -2.04 18.06 2.16
CA ALA A 297 -1.42 17.74 3.45
C ALA A 297 -1.26 16.23 3.70
N TYR A 298 -2.23 15.41 3.25
CA TYR A 298 -2.33 13.99 3.60
C TYR A 298 -1.90 13.04 2.46
N SER A 299 -1.67 13.51 1.23
CA SER A 299 -1.21 12.64 0.14
C SER A 299 0.31 12.40 0.21
N PRO A 300 0.77 11.13 0.27
CA PRO A 300 2.20 10.83 0.17
C PRO A 300 2.78 11.28 -1.18
N GLU A 301 2.00 11.26 -2.26
CA GLU A 301 2.44 11.62 -3.61
C GLU A 301 2.79 13.11 -3.78
N LEU A 302 2.29 13.97 -2.89
CA LEU A 302 2.61 15.42 -2.83
C LEU A 302 3.62 15.73 -1.72
N ARG A 303 4.30 14.70 -1.18
CA ARG A 303 5.22 14.80 -0.03
C ARG A 303 4.60 15.49 1.19
N GLY A 304 3.30 15.26 1.40
CA GLY A 304 2.52 15.88 2.46
C GLY A 304 3.13 15.70 3.85
N ALA A 305 2.78 16.61 4.75
CA ALA A 305 3.16 16.55 6.16
C ALA A 305 2.12 17.26 7.01
N PHE A 306 1.81 16.72 8.18
CA PHE A 306 0.84 17.30 9.12
C PHE A 306 1.22 17.04 10.57
N ARG A 307 0.78 17.92 11.47
CA ARG A 307 0.82 17.65 12.92
C ARG A 307 -0.32 16.70 13.28
N LEU A 308 -0.07 15.79 14.22
CA LEU A 308 -1.13 14.92 14.73
C LEU A 308 -2.15 15.74 15.52
N HIS A 309 -3.40 15.31 15.48
CA HIS A 309 -4.44 15.77 16.40
C HIS A 309 -4.35 14.96 17.69
N TRP A 310 -4.64 15.58 18.83
CA TRP A 310 -4.48 14.93 20.13
C TRP A 310 -5.78 14.94 20.93
N MET A 311 -6.07 13.80 21.56
CA MET A 311 -7.17 13.60 22.48
C MET A 311 -6.63 13.28 23.86
N ALA A 312 -7.18 13.91 24.90
CA ALA A 312 -7.02 13.46 26.27
C ALA A 312 -8.12 12.45 26.59
N VAL A 313 -7.73 11.24 26.96
CA VAL A 313 -8.61 10.10 27.24
C VAL A 313 -8.52 9.75 28.72
N ARG A 314 -9.66 9.62 29.40
CA ARG A 314 -9.69 9.13 30.78
C ARG A 314 -9.23 7.67 30.89
N ARG A 315 -8.50 7.34 31.95
CA ARG A 315 -7.83 6.02 32.12
C ARG A 315 -8.77 4.82 32.21
N ASP A 316 -10.01 5.05 32.62
CA ASP A 316 -11.09 4.07 32.76
C ASP A 316 -11.64 3.60 31.39
N VAL A 317 -11.64 4.48 30.38
CA VAL A 317 -12.03 4.16 28.98
C VAL A 317 -10.85 3.97 28.02
N PHE A 318 -9.61 4.21 28.46
CA PHE A 318 -8.41 4.02 27.66
C PHE A 318 -8.08 2.54 27.53
N ALA A 319 -8.17 2.00 26.31
CA ALA A 319 -7.86 0.62 26.01
C ALA A 319 -6.51 0.52 25.29
N ALA A 320 -5.67 -0.42 25.70
CA ALA A 320 -4.37 -0.61 25.07
C ALA A 320 -3.79 -2.01 25.32
N ASP A 321 -2.75 -2.37 24.55
CA ASP A 321 -1.86 -3.50 24.84
C ASP A 321 -0.44 -3.16 24.35
N SER A 322 0.57 -3.77 24.97
CA SER A 322 1.97 -3.65 24.55
C SER A 322 2.77 -4.92 24.84
N ALA A 323 3.53 -5.32 23.83
CA ALA A 323 4.67 -6.21 23.90
C ALA A 323 5.97 -5.52 23.42
N TRP A 324 5.97 -4.18 23.30
CA TRP A 324 7.15 -3.38 22.97
C TRP A 324 8.20 -3.55 24.05
N THR A 325 9.46 -3.77 23.69
CA THR A 325 10.54 -3.93 24.69
C THR A 325 11.77 -3.09 24.42
N GLU A 326 12.27 -2.44 25.47
CA GLU A 326 13.56 -1.74 25.50
C GLU A 326 14.49 -2.48 26.46
N ARG A 327 15.71 -2.81 25.99
CA ARG A 327 16.73 -3.53 26.78
C ARG A 327 16.16 -4.79 27.47
N GLY A 328 15.31 -5.52 26.74
CA GLY A 328 14.64 -6.74 27.21
C GLY A 328 13.39 -6.55 28.07
N ARG A 329 13.07 -5.33 28.55
CA ARG A 329 11.92 -5.06 29.43
C ARG A 329 10.74 -4.49 28.65
N THR A 330 9.52 -4.94 28.96
CA THR A 330 8.29 -4.41 28.35
C THR A 330 8.04 -2.96 28.74
N VAL A 331 7.70 -2.14 27.76
CA VAL A 331 7.25 -0.75 27.93
C VAL A 331 5.74 -0.74 27.84
N SER A 332 5.06 -0.21 28.85
CA SER A 332 3.60 -0.13 28.86
C SER A 332 3.08 0.82 27.78
N ALA A 333 1.86 0.58 27.30
CA ALA A 333 1.29 1.36 26.21
C ALA A 333 1.03 2.82 26.60
N GLU A 334 0.71 3.09 27.87
CA GLU A 334 0.55 4.44 28.43
C GLU A 334 1.88 5.21 28.42
N ARG A 335 2.99 4.51 28.69
CA ARG A 335 4.34 5.10 28.62
C ARG A 335 4.76 5.37 27.17
N LEU A 336 4.36 4.53 26.22
CA LEU A 336 4.53 4.81 24.79
C LEU A 336 3.69 6.02 24.37
N ALA A 337 2.42 6.08 24.76
CA ALA A 337 1.52 7.20 24.49
C ALA A 337 2.09 8.54 25.00
N ALA A 338 2.57 8.58 26.25
CA ALA A 338 3.20 9.76 26.83
C ALA A 338 4.49 10.19 26.10
N ARG A 339 5.27 9.24 25.55
CA ARG A 339 6.47 9.55 24.74
C ARG A 339 6.14 10.04 23.33
N LEU A 340 5.06 9.52 22.73
CA LEU A 340 4.58 9.96 21.42
C LEU A 340 4.05 11.40 21.46
N ALA A 341 3.55 11.84 22.62
CA ALA A 341 3.07 13.19 22.90
C ALA A 341 4.19 14.24 23.11
N ASP A 342 5.43 13.96 22.71
CA ASP A 342 6.56 14.91 22.69
C ASP A 342 6.22 16.14 21.84
N GLY A 343 6.08 17.30 22.51
CA GLY A 343 5.66 18.58 21.91
C GLY A 343 4.15 18.71 21.62
N ALA A 344 3.33 17.75 22.05
CA ALA A 344 1.87 17.84 21.99
C ALA A 344 1.31 18.75 23.11
N PRO A 345 0.04 19.20 23.02
CA PRO A 345 -0.58 19.96 24.09
C PRO A 345 -0.71 19.10 25.36
N GLN A 346 -0.55 19.71 26.53
CA GLN A 346 -0.50 18.97 27.79
C GLN A 346 -1.85 18.32 28.13
N ALA A 347 -1.85 16.99 28.23
CA ALA A 347 -3.02 16.22 28.70
C ALA A 347 -3.31 16.52 30.19
N PRO A 348 -4.58 16.74 30.60
CA PRO A 348 -4.94 16.95 32.00
C PRO A 348 -4.58 15.77 32.91
N ALA A 349 -4.43 16.06 34.21
CA ALA A 349 -4.21 15.03 35.22
C ALA A 349 -5.33 13.96 35.20
N GLY A 350 -4.94 12.68 35.34
CA GLY A 350 -5.87 11.56 35.26
C GLY A 350 -6.27 11.13 33.84
N THR A 351 -5.73 11.76 32.80
CA THR A 351 -5.92 11.37 31.39
C THR A 351 -4.62 10.83 30.76
N LEU A 352 -4.74 10.25 29.57
CA LEU A 352 -3.65 9.79 28.71
C LEU A 352 -3.81 10.41 27.31
N PRO A 353 -2.72 10.78 26.63
CA PRO A 353 -2.78 11.33 25.28
C PRO A 353 -3.00 10.22 24.24
N LEU A 354 -3.91 10.44 23.31
CA LEU A 354 -4.16 9.57 22.15
C LEU A 354 -3.90 10.36 20.85
N PRO A 355 -2.93 9.93 20.02
CA PRO A 355 -2.66 10.56 18.73
C PRO A 355 -3.73 10.21 17.69
N MET A 356 -4.03 11.15 16.81
CA MET A 356 -5.07 11.01 15.80
C MET A 356 -4.69 11.64 14.47
N HIS A 357 -5.28 11.13 13.39
CA HIS A 357 -5.24 11.80 12.09
C HIS A 357 -6.17 13.04 12.14
N PRO A 358 -5.74 14.25 11.73
CA PRO A 358 -6.57 15.46 11.86
C PRO A 358 -7.94 15.35 11.17
N TRP A 359 -7.98 14.86 9.93
CA TRP A 359 -9.27 14.55 9.26
C TRP A 359 -10.19 13.67 10.12
N GLN A 360 -9.66 12.65 10.78
CA GLN A 360 -10.45 11.71 11.59
C GLN A 360 -11.05 12.39 12.82
N ALA A 361 -10.31 13.28 13.48
CA ALA A 361 -10.80 14.07 14.60
C ALA A 361 -11.93 15.02 14.17
N HIS A 362 -11.80 15.67 13.00
CA HIS A 362 -12.83 16.57 12.47
C HIS A 362 -14.17 15.86 12.17
N GLN A 363 -14.17 14.57 11.83
CA GLN A 363 -15.43 13.82 11.58
C GLN A 363 -16.25 13.50 12.85
N PHE A 364 -15.72 13.76 14.05
CA PHE A 364 -16.34 13.28 15.29
C PHE A 364 -17.47 14.13 15.84
N GLY A 365 -17.60 15.41 15.43
CA GLY A 365 -18.59 16.34 15.98
C GLY A 365 -20.06 15.92 15.80
N HIS A 366 -20.34 14.92 14.95
CA HIS A 366 -21.69 14.44 14.63
C HIS A 366 -21.97 13.01 15.13
N ARG A 367 -21.03 12.36 15.84
CA ARG A 367 -21.16 10.97 16.27
C ARG A 367 -21.70 10.86 17.71
N PRO A 368 -22.88 10.24 17.94
CA PRO A 368 -23.51 10.21 19.27
C PRO A 368 -22.66 9.52 20.36
N ASP A 369 -21.96 8.45 20.00
CA ASP A 369 -21.11 7.68 20.90
C ASP A 369 -19.90 8.51 21.38
N ILE A 370 -19.27 9.26 20.48
CA ILE A 370 -18.17 10.17 20.82
C ILE A 370 -18.68 11.42 21.53
N ALA A 371 -19.84 11.96 21.15
CA ALA A 371 -20.49 13.08 21.83
C ALA A 371 -20.82 12.75 23.30
N ALA A 372 -21.25 11.52 23.59
CA ALA A 372 -21.48 11.05 24.96
C ALA A 372 -20.19 11.01 25.79
N LEU A 373 -19.07 10.59 25.19
CA LEU A 373 -17.76 10.57 25.84
C LEU A 373 -17.21 11.99 26.11
N TYR A 374 -17.49 12.96 25.22
CA TYR A 374 -17.22 14.38 25.47
C TYR A 374 -18.09 14.93 26.61
N ALA A 375 -19.40 14.72 26.56
CA ALA A 375 -20.35 15.24 27.55
C ALA A 375 -20.09 14.71 28.97
N SER A 376 -19.60 13.48 29.08
CA SER A 376 -19.22 12.84 30.35
C SER A 376 -17.77 13.12 30.79
N GLY A 377 -16.98 13.87 30.00
CA GLY A 377 -15.58 14.20 30.31
C GLY A 377 -14.58 13.03 30.16
N HIS A 378 -15.00 11.92 29.55
CA HIS A 378 -14.14 10.78 29.23
C HIS A 378 -13.17 11.08 28.07
N LEU A 379 -13.59 11.93 27.14
CA LEU A 379 -12.76 12.51 26.10
C LEU A 379 -12.70 14.02 26.23
N ARG A 380 -11.52 14.58 25.96
CA ARG A 380 -11.30 16.02 25.79
C ARG A 380 -10.41 16.26 24.58
N ASP A 381 -10.85 17.16 23.71
CA ASP A 381 -10.05 17.60 22.58
C ASP A 381 -8.88 18.48 23.08
N LEU A 382 -7.67 18.19 22.59
CA LEU A 382 -6.46 18.97 22.83
C LEU A 382 -6.02 19.75 21.58
N GLY A 383 -6.56 19.44 20.40
CA GLY A 383 -6.20 20.05 19.13
C GLY A 383 -4.93 19.47 18.48
N PRO A 384 -4.50 20.07 17.35
CA PRO A 384 -3.29 19.67 16.64
C PRO A 384 -2.02 20.11 17.37
N GLY A 385 -1.00 19.24 17.41
CA GLY A 385 0.28 19.57 18.05
C GLY A 385 1.37 18.54 17.86
N GLY A 386 2.55 18.86 18.41
CA GLY A 386 3.78 18.13 18.18
C GLY A 386 4.42 18.41 16.80
N PRO A 387 5.53 17.73 16.50
CA PRO A 387 6.21 17.80 15.21
C PRO A 387 5.35 17.25 14.06
N ALA A 388 5.74 17.59 12.83
CA ALA A 388 5.09 17.04 11.65
C ALA A 388 5.40 15.54 11.46
N TRP A 389 4.43 14.84 10.89
CA TRP A 389 4.49 13.44 10.46
C TRP A 389 4.13 13.36 8.98
N HIS A 390 4.72 12.40 8.28
CA HIS A 390 4.57 12.23 6.85
C HIS A 390 3.73 10.97 6.56
N PRO A 391 2.65 11.05 5.75
CA PRO A 391 1.90 9.89 5.33
C PRO A 391 2.79 9.00 4.44
N THR A 392 2.69 7.69 4.63
CA THR A 392 3.33 6.68 3.76
C THR A 392 2.35 6.21 2.69
N SER A 393 2.69 5.21 1.87
CA SER A 393 1.88 4.79 0.72
C SER A 393 0.48 4.26 1.06
N SER A 394 0.16 4.03 2.34
CA SER A 394 -1.17 3.65 2.84
C SER A 394 -2.04 4.85 3.24
N VAL A 395 -1.52 6.08 3.15
CA VAL A 395 -2.05 7.36 3.66
C VAL A 395 -2.17 7.41 5.19
N ARG A 396 -2.82 6.43 5.80
CA ARG A 396 -3.12 6.38 7.25
C ARG A 396 -1.95 5.91 8.13
N THR A 397 -0.93 5.28 7.55
CA THR A 397 0.33 5.06 8.26
C THR A 397 1.19 6.31 8.09
N VAL A 398 1.72 6.83 9.19
CA VAL A 398 2.59 7.99 9.22
C VAL A 398 3.96 7.65 9.77
N PHE A 399 4.96 8.29 9.20
CA PHE A 399 6.38 8.13 9.47
C PHE A 399 7.01 9.47 9.87
N ARG A 400 8.05 9.40 10.72
CA ARG A 400 8.89 10.53 11.08
C ARG A 400 10.35 10.07 11.08
N PRO A 401 11.25 10.70 10.30
CA PRO A 401 12.68 10.38 10.31
C PRO A 401 13.29 10.38 11.72
N GLY A 402 14.27 9.51 11.95
CA GLY A 402 15.00 9.43 13.23
C GLY A 402 14.16 9.05 14.46
N ARG A 403 12.98 8.43 14.30
CA ARG A 403 12.16 7.94 15.43
C ARG A 403 11.89 6.44 15.34
N ASP A 404 11.91 5.77 16.49
CA ASP A 404 11.74 4.30 16.61
C ASP A 404 10.31 3.81 16.30
N ALA A 405 9.35 4.71 16.10
CA ALA A 405 7.94 4.38 15.92
C ALA A 405 7.34 5.04 14.66
N MET A 406 6.58 4.24 13.91
CA MET A 406 5.54 4.68 12.98
C MET A 406 4.17 4.55 13.66
N LEU A 407 3.17 5.31 13.21
CA LEU A 407 1.79 5.19 13.69
C LEU A 407 0.85 4.84 12.53
N LYS A 408 0.04 3.79 12.66
CA LYS A 408 -1.07 3.51 11.72
C LYS A 408 -2.37 3.94 12.39
N LEU A 409 -2.86 5.09 11.97
CA LEU A 409 -4.01 5.80 12.52
C LEU A 409 -5.31 5.27 11.90
N SER A 410 -6.44 5.39 12.59
CA SER A 410 -7.74 5.23 11.94
C SER A 410 -8.01 6.41 11.00
N LEU A 411 -8.57 6.12 9.82
CA LEU A 411 -8.93 7.09 8.80
C LEU A 411 -10.17 6.62 8.02
N GLY A 412 -11.35 7.11 8.38
CA GLY A 412 -12.63 6.78 7.76
C GLY A 412 -12.83 7.22 6.30
N VAL A 413 -11.77 7.63 5.61
CA VAL A 413 -11.74 7.86 4.16
C VAL A 413 -11.75 6.50 3.45
N ARG A 414 -12.50 6.39 2.36
CA ARG A 414 -12.45 5.21 1.49
C ARG A 414 -11.23 5.29 0.57
N ILE A 415 -10.29 4.36 0.72
CA ILE A 415 -9.08 4.27 -0.10
C ILE A 415 -9.06 2.88 -0.72
N THR A 416 -8.98 2.82 -2.05
CA THR A 416 -9.34 1.62 -2.83
C THR A 416 -10.70 1.08 -2.35
N ASN A 417 -10.87 -0.24 -2.16
CA ASN A 417 -12.16 -0.90 -1.90
C ASN A 417 -12.60 -0.91 -0.43
N SER A 418 -11.98 -0.12 0.45
CA SER A 418 -12.38 -0.14 1.87
C SER A 418 -12.22 1.21 2.56
N ARG A 419 -13.07 1.46 3.55
CA ARG A 419 -12.78 2.45 4.60
C ARG A 419 -11.50 2.06 5.36
N ARG A 420 -10.72 3.05 5.81
CA ARG A 420 -9.44 2.82 6.51
C ARG A 420 -9.50 3.12 8.00
N ASP A 421 -10.64 2.86 8.62
CA ASP A 421 -10.75 2.67 10.06
C ASP A 421 -9.89 1.46 10.51
N ASN A 422 -9.32 1.49 11.71
CA ASN A 422 -8.68 0.31 12.31
C ASN A 422 -9.74 -0.49 13.10
N LEU A 423 -9.63 -1.82 13.14
CA LEU A 423 -10.47 -2.67 13.97
C LEU A 423 -9.69 -3.25 15.16
N ARG A 424 -10.29 -3.27 16.35
CA ARG A 424 -9.65 -3.77 17.58
C ARG A 424 -9.08 -5.20 17.46
N LYS A 425 -9.69 -6.08 16.65
CA LYS A 425 -9.18 -7.44 16.39
C LYS A 425 -7.83 -7.45 15.64
N GLU A 426 -7.64 -6.52 14.72
CA GLU A 426 -6.40 -6.35 13.93
C GLU A 426 -5.28 -5.75 14.80
N LEU A 427 -5.63 -4.84 15.70
CA LEU A 427 -4.72 -4.27 16.70
C LEU A 427 -4.14 -5.38 17.60
N ARG A 428 -5.02 -6.27 18.12
CA ARG A 428 -4.62 -7.47 18.87
C ARG A 428 -3.74 -8.40 18.03
N ARG A 429 -4.11 -8.66 16.77
CA ARG A 429 -3.35 -9.49 15.81
C ARG A 429 -1.88 -9.06 15.68
N GLY A 430 -1.62 -7.75 15.60
CA GLY A 430 -0.25 -7.21 15.52
C GLY A 430 0.62 -7.58 16.74
N VAL A 431 0.06 -7.42 17.95
CA VAL A 431 0.76 -7.73 19.20
C VAL A 431 0.91 -9.23 19.41
N GLU A 432 -0.12 -10.02 19.07
CA GLU A 432 -0.08 -11.48 19.09
C GLU A 432 1.02 -12.03 18.16
N VAL A 433 1.13 -11.52 16.93
CA VAL A 433 2.20 -11.91 16.01
C VAL A 433 3.56 -11.50 16.56
N HIS A 434 3.71 -10.30 17.14
CA HIS A 434 4.96 -9.90 17.80
C HIS A 434 5.34 -10.86 18.94
N ARG A 435 4.38 -11.28 19.77
CA ARG A 435 4.58 -12.29 20.82
C ARG A 435 4.96 -13.66 20.26
N LEU A 436 4.25 -14.16 19.23
CA LEU A 436 4.54 -15.43 18.56
C LEU A 436 5.98 -15.46 18.03
N LEU A 437 6.42 -14.39 17.36
CA LEU A 437 7.76 -14.27 16.81
C LEU A 437 8.85 -14.37 17.90
N ARG A 438 8.56 -13.88 19.11
CA ARG A 438 9.46 -13.94 20.28
C ARG A 438 9.54 -15.31 20.95
N THR A 439 8.70 -16.28 20.59
CA THR A 439 8.77 -17.69 21.08
C THR A 439 9.99 -18.47 20.55
N GLY A 440 11.00 -17.78 20.03
CA GLY A 440 12.12 -18.36 19.27
C GLY A 440 11.83 -18.57 17.78
N LEU A 441 10.59 -18.33 17.30
CA LEU A 441 10.25 -18.46 15.88
C LEU A 441 11.07 -17.51 15.00
N ALA A 442 11.22 -16.24 15.38
CA ALA A 442 12.04 -15.27 14.63
C ALA A 442 13.53 -15.64 14.61
N ALA A 443 14.05 -16.22 15.71
CA ALA A 443 15.43 -16.69 15.77
C ALA A 443 15.66 -17.90 14.82
N ARG A 444 14.73 -18.87 14.80
CA ARG A 444 14.76 -19.98 13.84
C ARG A 444 14.66 -19.51 12.39
N TRP A 445 13.81 -18.51 12.12
CA TRP A 445 13.64 -17.93 10.79
C TRP A 445 14.92 -17.24 10.31
N ARG A 446 15.56 -16.46 11.19
CA ARG A 446 16.85 -15.80 10.93
C ARG A 446 17.99 -16.81 10.73
N ALA A 447 17.97 -17.93 11.45
CA ALA A 447 18.94 -19.01 11.28
C ALA A 447 18.75 -19.78 9.96
N ALA A 448 17.50 -19.92 9.48
CA ALA A 448 17.20 -20.54 8.18
C ALA A 448 17.58 -19.63 7.00
N PHE A 449 17.53 -18.30 7.18
CA PHE A 449 17.92 -17.31 6.17
C PHE A 449 18.97 -16.34 6.76
N PRO A 450 20.22 -16.82 6.93
CA PRO A 450 21.31 -16.00 7.46
C PRO A 450 21.65 -14.88 6.47
N GLY A 451 21.14 -13.68 6.77
CA GLY A 451 21.37 -12.48 5.98
C GLY A 451 21.19 -11.24 6.83
N THR A 452 22.05 -10.25 6.57
CA THR A 452 22.05 -8.93 7.21
C THR A 452 21.99 -7.89 6.10
N PRO A 453 20.88 -7.14 5.93
CA PRO A 453 19.72 -7.04 6.82
C PRO A 453 18.69 -8.18 6.72
N GLY A 454 18.78 -9.05 5.71
CA GLY A 454 17.92 -10.24 5.53
C GLY A 454 16.42 -9.94 5.44
N PHE A 455 15.57 -10.97 5.51
CA PHE A 455 14.11 -10.80 5.57
C PHE A 455 13.60 -10.68 7.02
N ASP A 456 12.56 -9.87 7.23
CA ASP A 456 11.83 -9.85 8.51
C ASP A 456 10.42 -9.21 8.38
N ILE A 457 9.68 -9.11 9.49
CA ILE A 457 8.41 -8.37 9.58
C ILE A 457 8.62 -7.06 10.35
N VAL A 458 8.12 -5.94 9.81
CA VAL A 458 7.94 -4.68 10.53
C VAL A 458 6.89 -4.89 11.61
N ARG A 459 7.31 -4.90 12.87
CA ARG A 459 6.47 -5.35 13.99
C ARG A 459 5.46 -4.27 14.40
N ASP A 460 4.28 -4.72 14.83
CA ASP A 460 3.24 -3.91 15.45
C ASP A 460 3.07 -4.30 16.93
N PRO A 461 4.05 -3.98 17.79
CA PRO A 461 4.12 -4.53 19.15
C PRO A 461 3.16 -3.88 20.15
N ALA A 462 2.49 -2.77 19.83
CA ALA A 462 1.57 -2.09 20.74
C ALA A 462 0.43 -1.38 19.99
N TRP A 463 -0.66 -1.12 20.70
CA TRP A 463 -1.79 -0.31 20.20
C TRP A 463 -2.45 0.49 21.31
N LEU A 464 -3.10 1.59 20.92
CA LEU A 464 -3.88 2.50 21.78
C LEU A 464 -5.30 2.60 21.20
N GLY A 465 -6.29 2.83 22.04
CA GLY A 465 -7.68 2.98 21.62
C GLY A 465 -8.60 3.38 22.78
N VAL A 466 -9.90 3.42 22.48
CA VAL A 466 -10.94 3.80 23.45
C VAL A 466 -12.03 2.73 23.46
N THR A 467 -12.60 2.48 24.63
CA THR A 467 -13.75 1.59 24.84
C THR A 467 -14.94 2.41 25.33
N GLY A 468 -16.13 2.14 24.81
CA GLY A 468 -17.38 2.82 25.14
C GLY A 468 -17.92 2.42 26.51
N ALA A 469 -18.98 3.09 26.95
CA ALA A 469 -19.67 2.76 28.20
C ALA A 469 -20.42 1.41 28.14
N ASP A 470 -20.64 0.88 26.93
CA ASP A 470 -21.15 -0.44 26.60
C ASP A 470 -20.08 -1.55 26.67
N GLY A 471 -18.79 -1.19 26.79
CA GLY A 471 -17.67 -2.13 26.76
C GLY A 471 -17.12 -2.41 25.35
N GLU A 472 -17.67 -1.81 24.29
CA GLU A 472 -17.26 -2.06 22.91
C GLU A 472 -16.19 -1.07 22.41
N PRO A 473 -15.37 -1.43 21.40
CA PRO A 473 -14.36 -0.52 20.83
C PRO A 473 -15.00 0.69 20.12
N VAL A 474 -14.57 1.89 20.47
CA VAL A 474 -15.04 3.12 19.81
C VAL A 474 -14.30 3.30 18.49
N HIS A 475 -14.95 2.94 17.38
CA HIS A 475 -14.37 3.01 16.04
C HIS A 475 -13.80 4.39 15.71
N GLY A 476 -12.68 4.43 14.98
CA GLY A 476 -12.01 5.68 14.59
C GLY A 476 -11.02 6.23 15.63
N LEU A 477 -11.00 5.72 16.86
CA LEU A 477 -10.05 6.08 17.92
C LEU A 477 -8.90 5.05 18.08
N ASP A 478 -8.93 3.94 17.33
CA ASP A 478 -7.92 2.88 17.38
C ASP A 478 -6.64 3.26 16.61
N VAL A 479 -5.47 3.07 17.23
CA VAL A 479 -4.13 3.39 16.71
C VAL A 479 -3.16 2.22 16.92
N VAL A 480 -2.45 1.83 15.87
CA VAL A 480 -1.33 0.88 15.97
C VAL A 480 -0.01 1.64 16.14
N VAL A 481 0.80 1.24 17.11
CA VAL A 481 2.17 1.72 17.32
C VAL A 481 3.13 0.69 16.71
N ARG A 482 3.73 1.04 15.58
CA ARG A 482 4.57 0.20 14.73
C ARG A 482 6.05 0.49 14.99
N HIS A 483 6.91 -0.52 15.09
CA HIS A 483 8.36 -0.29 15.07
C HIS A 483 8.78 0.35 13.75
N ASN A 484 9.64 1.37 13.79
CA ASN A 484 10.41 1.82 12.64
C ASN A 484 11.79 1.14 12.63
N PRO A 485 12.06 0.19 11.71
CA PRO A 485 13.35 -0.48 11.60
C PRO A 485 14.28 0.19 10.59
N PHE A 486 13.93 1.37 10.04
CA PHE A 486 14.64 2.00 8.94
C PHE A 486 15.47 3.20 9.42
N ALA A 487 16.78 3.13 9.23
CA ALA A 487 17.66 4.30 9.25
C ALA A 487 17.45 5.15 7.98
N ASP A 488 17.88 6.41 8.00
CA ASP A 488 17.63 7.33 6.86
C ASP A 488 18.34 6.87 5.57
N SER A 489 19.46 6.15 5.70
CA SER A 489 20.20 5.53 4.60
C SER A 489 19.64 4.20 4.10
N ASP A 490 18.70 3.56 4.81
CA ASP A 490 18.19 2.23 4.46
C ASP A 490 17.33 2.30 3.21
N ASP A 491 17.75 1.57 2.17
CA ASP A 491 17.05 1.54 0.90
C ASP A 491 15.96 0.47 0.89
N ALA A 492 14.90 0.73 1.66
CA ALA A 492 13.71 -0.10 1.76
C ALA A 492 12.60 0.45 0.86
N VAL A 493 12.17 -0.33 -0.14
CA VAL A 493 11.17 0.09 -1.13
C VAL A 493 10.08 -0.96 -1.31
N CYS A 494 8.81 -0.57 -1.18
CA CYS A 494 7.70 -1.48 -1.50
C CYS A 494 7.62 -1.75 -3.00
N ILE A 495 7.33 -2.99 -3.40
CA ILE A 495 7.35 -3.42 -4.80
C ILE A 495 6.41 -2.59 -5.69
N ALA A 496 5.31 -2.11 -5.12
CA ALA A 496 4.39 -1.21 -5.83
C ALA A 496 5.09 0.12 -6.21
N ALA A 497 5.81 0.75 -5.27
CA ALA A 497 6.57 1.97 -5.54
C ALA A 497 7.81 1.73 -6.42
N LEU A 498 8.45 0.55 -6.29
CA LEU A 498 9.59 0.16 -7.13
C LEU A 498 9.20 0.08 -8.62
N THR A 499 8.04 -0.53 -8.91
CA THR A 499 7.57 -0.80 -10.27
C THR A 499 6.80 0.37 -10.90
N SER A 500 6.25 1.30 -10.10
CA SER A 500 5.48 2.45 -10.59
C SER A 500 6.35 3.48 -11.34
N PRO A 501 5.98 3.90 -12.56
CA PRO A 501 6.66 4.99 -13.26
C PRO A 501 6.50 6.34 -12.54
N ARG A 502 7.54 7.18 -12.60
CA ARG A 502 7.55 8.54 -12.05
C ARG A 502 8.48 9.46 -12.88
N PRO A 503 8.36 10.79 -12.73
CA PRO A 503 9.36 11.74 -13.22
C PRO A 503 10.69 11.60 -12.46
N TRP A 504 11.79 11.94 -13.13
CA TRP A 504 13.16 11.97 -12.59
C TRP A 504 13.89 13.26 -13.00
N PRO A 505 14.82 13.77 -12.19
CA PRO A 505 15.63 14.94 -12.54
C PRO A 505 16.38 14.76 -13.85
N GLY A 506 16.38 15.78 -14.71
CA GLY A 506 17.10 15.76 -15.99
C GLY A 506 16.55 14.76 -17.03
N ARG A 507 15.44 14.06 -16.76
CA ARG A 507 14.83 13.10 -17.69
C ARG A 507 13.55 13.67 -18.31
N THR A 508 13.38 13.45 -19.61
CA THR A 508 12.09 13.59 -20.29
C THR A 508 11.29 12.28 -20.17
N GLY A 509 10.03 12.37 -19.76
CA GLY A 509 9.14 11.21 -19.61
C GLY A 509 9.19 10.55 -18.23
N LEU A 510 8.59 9.36 -18.13
CA LEU A 510 8.40 8.59 -16.90
C LEU A 510 9.27 7.33 -16.90
N ARG A 511 9.91 7.03 -15.75
CA ARG A 511 10.64 5.78 -15.52
C ARG A 511 10.32 5.24 -14.14
N SER A 512 10.23 3.92 -14.00
CA SER A 512 10.11 3.32 -12.67
C SER A 512 11.46 3.30 -11.98
N ARG A 513 11.45 3.15 -10.65
CA ARG A 513 12.68 2.94 -9.89
C ARG A 513 13.35 1.60 -10.24
N LEU A 514 12.57 0.59 -10.63
CA LEU A 514 13.09 -0.67 -11.15
C LEU A 514 13.93 -0.45 -12.41
N ALA A 515 13.44 0.36 -13.35
CA ALA A 515 14.16 0.66 -14.60
C ALA A 515 15.51 1.35 -14.33
N GLU A 516 15.54 2.37 -13.45
CA GLU A 516 16.79 3.05 -13.06
C GLU A 516 17.77 2.09 -12.35
N VAL A 517 17.28 1.20 -11.48
CA VAL A 517 18.11 0.18 -10.81
C VAL A 517 18.72 -0.80 -11.81
N ILE A 518 17.93 -1.35 -12.73
CA ILE A 518 18.41 -2.28 -13.76
C ILE A 518 19.36 -1.58 -14.74
N GLY A 519 19.07 -0.35 -15.15
CA GLY A 519 19.95 0.46 -16.01
C GLY A 519 21.31 0.72 -15.34
N GLY A 520 21.30 1.18 -14.09
CA GLY A 520 22.54 1.39 -13.33
C GLY A 520 23.35 0.11 -13.08
N LEU A 521 22.68 -1.02 -12.83
CA LEU A 521 23.34 -2.32 -12.70
C LEU A 521 23.91 -2.83 -14.03
N THR A 522 23.20 -2.61 -15.14
CA THR A 522 23.65 -2.92 -16.50
C THR A 522 24.93 -2.14 -16.81
N ALA A 523 24.92 -0.81 -16.62
CA ALA A 523 26.08 0.05 -16.83
C ALA A 523 27.28 -0.35 -15.96
N ARG A 524 27.06 -0.67 -14.67
CA ARG A 524 28.13 -1.08 -13.74
C ARG A 524 28.73 -2.46 -14.04
N THR A 525 27.95 -3.39 -14.61
CA THR A 525 28.39 -4.79 -14.81
C THR A 525 28.81 -5.10 -16.25
N GLY A 526 28.48 -4.23 -17.21
CA GLY A 526 28.71 -4.47 -18.65
C GLY A 526 27.89 -5.64 -19.22
N ARG A 527 26.94 -6.20 -18.47
CA ARG A 527 26.15 -7.36 -18.86
C ARG A 527 24.82 -6.95 -19.52
N PRO A 528 24.26 -7.74 -20.45
CA PRO A 528 22.97 -7.43 -21.07
C PRO A 528 21.85 -7.22 -20.05
N ALA A 529 21.00 -6.20 -20.25
CA ALA A 529 19.97 -5.79 -19.30
C ALA A 529 19.03 -6.95 -18.88
N GLY A 530 18.62 -7.80 -19.82
CA GLY A 530 17.77 -8.97 -19.51
C GLY A 530 18.44 -9.99 -18.59
N ALA A 531 19.76 -10.16 -18.67
CA ALA A 531 20.51 -11.04 -17.77
C ALA A 531 20.65 -10.43 -16.36
N VAL A 532 20.86 -9.12 -16.28
CA VAL A 532 20.89 -8.36 -15.02
C VAL A 532 19.52 -8.37 -14.33
N ALA A 533 18.45 -8.13 -15.09
CA ALA A 533 17.07 -8.18 -14.62
C ALA A 533 16.65 -9.58 -14.13
N THR A 534 17.03 -10.64 -14.87
CA THR A 534 16.77 -12.03 -14.44
C THR A 534 17.51 -12.38 -13.15
N GLU A 535 18.77 -11.94 -12.99
CA GLU A 535 19.51 -12.12 -11.75
C GLU A 535 18.90 -11.32 -10.59
N TRP A 536 18.49 -10.07 -10.83
CA TRP A 536 17.80 -9.25 -9.83
C TRP A 536 16.52 -9.95 -9.35
N PHE A 537 15.73 -10.48 -10.28
CA PHE A 537 14.51 -11.22 -9.98
C PHE A 537 14.79 -12.51 -9.19
N LEU A 538 15.81 -13.29 -9.55
CA LEU A 538 16.22 -14.47 -8.79
C LEU A 538 16.67 -14.11 -7.37
N ARG A 539 17.47 -13.05 -7.20
CA ARG A 539 17.86 -12.54 -5.87
C ARG A 539 16.65 -12.09 -5.05
N TYR A 540 15.63 -11.49 -5.68
CA TYR A 540 14.37 -11.15 -5.01
C TYR A 540 13.61 -12.41 -4.55
N LEU A 541 13.48 -13.44 -5.38
CA LEU A 541 12.85 -14.71 -4.99
C LEU A 541 13.53 -15.34 -3.77
N GLU A 542 14.87 -15.36 -3.75
CA GLU A 542 15.65 -15.89 -2.63
C GLU A 542 15.60 -15.02 -1.37
N ALA A 543 15.77 -13.70 -1.49
CA ALA A 543 15.87 -12.80 -0.35
C ALA A 543 14.52 -12.37 0.26
N VAL A 544 13.41 -12.61 -0.45
CA VAL A 544 12.07 -12.15 -0.07
C VAL A 544 11.04 -13.28 -0.10
N VAL A 545 10.90 -14.00 -1.22
CA VAL A 545 9.81 -14.99 -1.39
C VAL A 545 10.09 -16.27 -0.60
N ARG A 546 11.31 -16.81 -0.63
CA ARG A 546 11.66 -18.04 0.10
C ARG A 546 11.50 -17.92 1.62
N PRO A 547 11.92 -16.82 2.28
CA PRO A 547 11.61 -16.57 3.68
C PRO A 547 10.11 -16.58 4.01
N VAL A 548 9.27 -16.01 3.15
CA VAL A 548 7.81 -15.98 3.35
C VAL A 548 7.20 -17.38 3.19
N LEU A 549 7.62 -18.15 2.18
CA LEU A 549 7.20 -19.55 2.01
C LEU A 549 7.61 -20.43 3.21
N TRP A 550 8.79 -20.21 3.77
CA TRP A 550 9.24 -20.95 4.96
C TRP A 550 8.41 -20.64 6.20
N LEU A 551 7.96 -19.39 6.38
CA LEU A 551 7.12 -19.01 7.52
C LEU A 551 5.77 -19.74 7.48
N ASP A 552 5.17 -19.81 6.29
CA ASP A 552 3.97 -20.60 6.03
C ASP A 552 4.20 -22.09 6.29
N GLY A 553 5.19 -22.71 5.64
CA GLY A 553 5.46 -24.14 5.76
C GLY A 553 5.90 -24.60 7.16
N THR A 554 6.58 -23.73 7.93
CA THR A 554 7.15 -24.07 9.25
C THR A 554 6.25 -23.73 10.43
N ALA A 555 5.41 -22.69 10.31
CA ALA A 555 4.59 -22.17 11.40
C ALA A 555 3.09 -22.11 11.09
N GLY A 556 2.68 -22.31 9.83
CA GLY A 556 1.29 -22.12 9.40
C GLY A 556 0.87 -20.67 9.34
N VAL A 557 1.81 -19.74 9.20
CA VAL A 557 1.55 -18.29 9.16
C VAL A 557 1.80 -17.77 7.75
N ALA A 558 0.72 -17.67 6.97
CA ALA A 558 0.75 -17.05 5.66
C ALA A 558 0.53 -15.53 5.77
N LEU A 559 1.07 -14.79 4.80
CA LEU A 559 1.10 -13.32 4.79
C LEU A 559 0.35 -12.76 3.59
N GLU A 560 -0.35 -11.64 3.76
CA GLU A 560 -0.91 -10.81 2.69
C GLU A 560 0.20 -10.01 1.98
N ALA A 561 1.19 -10.72 1.47
CA ALA A 561 2.45 -10.20 0.94
C ALA A 561 2.31 -9.54 -0.44
N HIS A 562 1.24 -8.78 -0.65
CA HIS A 562 1.00 -7.99 -1.86
C HIS A 562 2.04 -6.87 -2.05
N GLN A 563 2.14 -6.30 -3.25
CA GLN A 563 3.25 -5.39 -3.61
C GLN A 563 3.44 -4.16 -2.71
N GLN A 564 2.41 -3.68 -2.02
CA GLN A 564 2.51 -2.55 -1.08
C GLN A 564 2.93 -2.95 0.36
N ASN A 565 2.74 -4.22 0.74
CA ASN A 565 3.11 -4.77 2.06
C ASN A 565 4.46 -5.49 2.03
N THR A 566 4.96 -5.84 0.84
CA THR A 566 6.29 -6.40 0.64
C THR A 566 7.27 -5.31 0.21
N LEU A 567 8.31 -5.10 1.02
CA LEU A 567 9.44 -4.24 0.75
C LEU A 567 10.66 -5.09 0.40
N VAL A 568 11.40 -4.71 -0.64
CA VAL A 568 12.75 -5.22 -0.88
C VAL A 568 13.76 -4.27 -0.24
N LEU A 569 14.82 -4.82 0.33
CA LEU A 569 15.97 -4.07 0.81
C LEU A 569 17.08 -4.15 -0.23
N LEU A 570 17.54 -2.99 -0.70
CA LEU A 570 18.56 -2.88 -1.73
C LEU A 570 19.93 -2.53 -1.13
N ASP A 571 20.99 -3.11 -1.69
CA ASP A 571 22.36 -2.67 -1.39
C ASP A 571 22.70 -1.33 -2.06
N ARG A 572 23.92 -0.82 -1.82
CA ARG A 572 24.42 0.43 -2.43
C ARG A 572 24.45 0.42 -3.97
N TYR A 573 24.29 -0.73 -4.61
CA TYR A 573 24.25 -0.91 -6.06
C TYR A 573 22.83 -1.23 -6.58
N GLY A 574 21.83 -1.39 -5.72
CA GLY A 574 20.46 -1.74 -6.12
C GLY A 574 20.17 -3.24 -6.20
N TRP A 575 21.04 -4.12 -5.70
CA TRP A 575 20.74 -5.56 -5.63
C TRP A 575 19.86 -5.90 -4.42
N PRO A 576 18.90 -6.85 -4.53
CA PRO A 576 18.16 -7.37 -3.38
C PRO A 576 19.10 -8.08 -2.39
N VAL A 577 19.07 -7.66 -1.12
CA VAL A 577 19.84 -8.24 0.00
C VAL A 577 18.96 -8.61 1.21
N GLY A 578 17.64 -8.46 1.06
CA GLY A 578 16.65 -8.79 2.08
C GLY A 578 15.30 -8.20 1.74
N GLY A 579 14.42 -8.19 2.73
CA GLY A 579 13.10 -7.60 2.60
C GLY A 579 12.41 -7.34 3.93
N ARG A 580 11.26 -6.68 3.86
CA ARG A 580 10.35 -6.55 5.00
C ARG A 580 8.92 -6.84 4.55
N TYR A 581 8.21 -7.68 5.30
CA TYR A 581 6.75 -7.64 5.29
C TYR A 581 6.27 -6.59 6.30
N ARG A 582 5.17 -5.90 6.00
CA ARG A 582 4.49 -5.02 6.95
C ARG A 582 2.99 -5.27 6.92
N ASP A 583 2.34 -4.76 7.96
CA ASP A 583 0.91 -4.74 8.22
C ASP A 583 0.38 -5.76 9.23
N ASN A 584 -0.67 -5.36 9.97
CA ASN A 584 -1.34 -6.14 11.01
C ASN A 584 -2.67 -6.73 10.58
N GLN A 585 -3.22 -6.35 9.43
CA GLN A 585 -4.47 -6.96 8.93
C GLN A 585 -4.17 -8.31 8.27
N GLY A 586 -3.16 -8.35 7.40
CA GLY A 586 -2.85 -9.47 6.52
C GLY A 586 -2.08 -10.67 7.09
N TYR A 587 -2.49 -11.24 8.22
CA TYR A 587 -1.99 -12.55 8.68
C TYR A 587 -3.10 -13.60 8.61
N TYR A 588 -2.74 -14.79 8.15
CA TYR A 588 -3.60 -15.98 8.18
C TYR A 588 -2.90 -17.08 8.97
N PHE A 589 -3.57 -17.59 10.00
CA PHE A 589 -3.11 -18.81 10.68
C PHE A 589 -3.90 -20.00 10.15
N ARG A 590 -3.18 -21.01 9.65
CA ARG A 590 -3.78 -22.26 9.17
C ARG A 590 -4.46 -23.00 10.32
N GLU A 591 -5.71 -23.41 10.11
CA GLU A 591 -6.44 -24.27 11.04
C GLU A 591 -5.67 -25.57 11.31
N SER A 592 -5.04 -26.17 10.27
CA SER A 592 -4.18 -27.36 10.40
C SER A 592 -2.99 -27.19 11.35
N ARG A 593 -2.62 -25.96 11.70
CA ARG A 593 -1.50 -25.61 12.58
C ARG A 593 -1.93 -25.03 13.94
N ARG A 594 -3.24 -25.00 14.24
CA ARG A 594 -3.79 -24.52 15.52
C ARG A 594 -3.05 -25.06 16.73
N THR A 595 -3.01 -26.39 16.89
CA THR A 595 -2.39 -27.02 18.07
C THR A 595 -0.89 -26.71 18.18
N ASP A 596 -0.18 -26.53 17.06
CA ASP A 596 1.24 -26.18 17.04
C ASP A 596 1.47 -24.72 17.46
N LEU A 597 0.57 -23.82 17.07
CA LEU A 597 0.60 -22.41 17.44
C LEU A 597 0.16 -22.19 18.89
N GLU A 598 -0.88 -22.87 19.37
CA GLU A 598 -1.34 -22.83 20.76
C GLU A 598 -0.27 -23.35 21.73
N ARG A 599 0.49 -24.40 21.37
CA ARG A 599 1.65 -24.87 22.16
C ARG A 599 2.81 -23.86 22.21
N ARG A 600 2.90 -22.92 21.26
CA ARG A 600 3.92 -21.85 21.26
C ARG A 600 3.47 -20.61 22.03
N LEU A 601 2.20 -20.23 21.86
CA LEU A 601 1.59 -19.06 22.48
C LEU A 601 0.14 -19.40 22.84
N PRO A 602 -0.14 -19.81 24.09
CA PRO A 602 -1.50 -20.14 24.53
C PRO A 602 -2.47 -18.98 24.29
N GLY A 603 -3.64 -19.27 23.72
CA GLY A 603 -4.68 -18.28 23.40
C GLY A 603 -4.42 -17.43 22.15
N ILE A 604 -3.38 -17.73 21.36
CA ILE A 604 -3.12 -17.07 20.07
C ILE A 604 -4.33 -17.17 19.14
N GLY A 605 -4.63 -16.11 18.38
CA GLY A 605 -5.69 -16.11 17.37
C GLY A 605 -7.11 -15.99 17.92
N THR A 606 -7.36 -16.24 19.21
CA THR A 606 -8.71 -16.21 19.81
C THR A 606 -9.27 -14.78 19.88
N ALA A 607 -8.49 -13.82 20.40
CA ALA A 607 -8.97 -12.45 20.59
C ALA A 607 -8.85 -11.57 19.33
N SER A 608 -8.15 -12.07 18.31
CA SER A 608 -7.83 -11.42 17.03
C SER A 608 -8.54 -12.05 15.82
N ASP A 609 -9.21 -13.19 16.00
CA ASP A 609 -9.97 -13.90 14.95
C ASP A 609 -9.10 -14.11 13.68
N THR A 610 -7.99 -14.84 13.86
CA THR A 610 -6.90 -14.94 12.87
C THR A 610 -6.77 -16.34 12.23
N PHE A 611 -7.43 -17.35 12.80
CA PHE A 611 -7.47 -18.68 12.21
C PHE A 611 -8.47 -18.75 11.06
N VAL A 612 -8.05 -19.35 9.95
CA VAL A 612 -8.85 -19.59 8.76
C VAL A 612 -8.55 -20.98 8.20
N SER A 613 -9.46 -21.54 7.41
CA SER A 613 -9.23 -22.86 6.79
C SER A 613 -8.00 -22.83 5.88
N ASP A 614 -7.38 -23.99 5.71
CA ASP A 614 -6.19 -24.13 4.86
C ASP A 614 -6.49 -23.83 3.39
N GLU A 615 -7.71 -24.13 2.93
CA GLU A 615 -8.17 -23.82 1.56
C GLU A 615 -8.29 -22.31 1.32
N VAL A 616 -8.87 -21.58 2.28
CA VAL A 616 -8.95 -20.11 2.25
C VAL A 616 -7.55 -19.52 2.36
N THR A 617 -6.71 -20.04 3.26
CA THR A 617 -5.32 -19.61 3.41
C THR A 617 -4.57 -19.73 2.08
N ASP A 618 -4.66 -20.88 1.42
CA ASP A 618 -4.00 -21.12 0.14
C ASP A 618 -4.56 -20.24 -0.99
N GLU A 619 -5.88 -20.03 -1.06
CA GLU A 619 -6.49 -19.14 -2.07
C GLU A 619 -5.93 -17.72 -1.94
N ARG A 620 -5.97 -17.17 -0.72
CA ARG A 620 -5.53 -15.80 -0.45
C ARG A 620 -4.01 -15.69 -0.60
N PHE A 621 -3.23 -16.63 -0.09
CA PHE A 621 -1.78 -16.62 -0.22
C PHE A 621 -1.32 -16.76 -1.69
N ALA A 622 -2.02 -17.57 -2.50
CA ALA A 622 -1.77 -17.64 -3.94
C ALA A 622 -2.10 -16.33 -4.66
N TYR A 623 -3.21 -15.66 -4.32
CA TYR A 623 -3.50 -14.34 -4.87
C TYR A 623 -2.45 -13.29 -4.46
N TYR A 624 -2.10 -13.21 -3.18
CA TYR A 624 -1.26 -12.12 -2.68
C TYR A 624 0.23 -12.29 -2.98
N LEU A 625 0.81 -13.47 -2.72
CA LEU A 625 2.24 -13.73 -2.99
C LEU A 625 2.46 -14.18 -4.45
N GLY A 626 1.60 -15.06 -4.97
CA GLY A 626 1.71 -15.56 -6.35
C GLY A 626 1.33 -14.49 -7.38
N ILE A 627 0.06 -14.12 -7.43
CA ILE A 627 -0.49 -13.28 -8.51
C ILE A 627 -0.11 -11.81 -8.34
N ASN A 628 -0.49 -11.17 -7.23
CA ASN A 628 -0.30 -9.74 -7.02
C ASN A 628 1.20 -9.39 -6.94
N ASN A 629 1.96 -10.14 -6.14
CA ASN A 629 3.38 -9.88 -5.94
C ASN A 629 4.25 -10.39 -7.10
N VAL A 630 4.47 -11.72 -7.21
CA VAL A 630 5.52 -12.24 -8.10
C VAL A 630 5.14 -12.18 -9.59
N LEU A 631 3.95 -12.68 -9.98
CA LEU A 631 3.48 -12.57 -11.37
C LEU A 631 3.29 -11.10 -11.76
N GLY A 632 2.82 -10.26 -10.84
CA GLY A 632 2.83 -8.81 -11.00
C GLY A 632 4.23 -8.26 -11.30
N LEU A 633 5.23 -8.57 -10.49
CA LEU A 633 6.61 -8.10 -10.69
C LEU A 633 7.17 -8.55 -12.05
N ILE A 634 6.88 -9.79 -12.49
CA ILE A 634 7.20 -10.27 -13.84
C ILE A 634 6.57 -9.38 -14.92
N GLY A 635 5.28 -9.05 -14.78
CA GLY A 635 4.56 -8.17 -15.69
C GLY A 635 5.09 -6.74 -15.71
N ALA A 636 5.60 -6.25 -14.57
CA ALA A 636 6.30 -4.95 -14.51
C ALA A 636 7.64 -4.97 -15.27
N PHE A 637 8.43 -6.06 -15.19
CA PHE A 637 9.63 -6.22 -16.01
C PHE A 637 9.29 -6.28 -17.51
N GLY A 638 8.25 -7.03 -17.88
CA GLY A 638 7.79 -7.21 -19.27
C GLY A 638 7.28 -5.92 -19.90
N SER A 639 6.28 -5.30 -19.27
CA SER A 639 5.63 -4.07 -19.74
C SER A 639 6.54 -2.85 -19.85
N GLN A 640 7.68 -2.87 -19.14
CA GLN A 640 8.72 -1.84 -19.19
C GLN A 640 9.92 -2.24 -20.05
N ARG A 641 9.85 -3.38 -20.76
CA ARG A 641 10.90 -3.93 -21.63
C ARG A 641 12.25 -4.09 -20.93
N LEU A 642 12.25 -4.48 -19.65
CA LEU A 642 13.46 -4.73 -18.86
C LEU A 642 13.92 -6.20 -18.97
N ALA A 643 12.97 -7.13 -19.08
CA ALA A 643 13.18 -8.54 -19.40
C ALA A 643 11.92 -9.14 -20.03
N ALA A 644 12.05 -10.22 -20.79
CA ALA A 644 10.91 -10.93 -21.35
C ALA A 644 10.21 -11.79 -20.28
N GLU A 645 8.87 -11.71 -20.21
CA GLU A 645 8.09 -12.42 -19.17
C GLU A 645 8.31 -13.93 -19.19
N ASN A 646 8.38 -14.56 -20.37
CA ASN A 646 8.62 -16.00 -20.50
C ASN A 646 9.92 -16.48 -19.84
N VAL A 647 10.98 -15.67 -19.85
CA VAL A 647 12.26 -15.97 -19.18
C VAL A 647 12.07 -15.92 -17.66
N LEU A 648 11.37 -14.91 -17.14
CA LEU A 648 11.13 -14.77 -15.71
C LEU A 648 10.11 -15.79 -15.19
N LEU A 649 9.09 -16.14 -15.98
CA LEU A 649 8.15 -17.24 -15.69
C LEU A 649 8.90 -18.58 -15.63
N ALA A 650 9.82 -18.85 -16.56
CA ALA A 650 10.67 -20.05 -16.51
C ALA A 650 11.59 -20.05 -15.27
N ALA A 651 12.17 -18.91 -14.90
CA ALA A 651 12.95 -18.75 -13.67
C ALA A 651 12.09 -19.00 -12.42
N PHE A 652 10.86 -18.45 -12.37
CA PHE A 652 9.94 -18.63 -11.25
C PHE A 652 9.47 -20.08 -11.13
N ARG A 653 9.14 -20.77 -12.24
CA ARG A 653 8.83 -22.22 -12.22
C ARG A 653 9.96 -23.05 -11.63
N ARG A 654 11.22 -22.77 -11.99
CA ARG A 654 12.39 -23.45 -11.42
C ARG A 654 12.53 -23.21 -9.91
N PHE A 655 12.35 -21.97 -9.47
CA PHE A 655 12.34 -21.62 -8.04
C PHE A 655 11.21 -22.32 -7.28
N LEU A 656 10.00 -22.36 -7.83
CA LEU A 656 8.87 -23.05 -7.22
C LEU A 656 9.07 -24.58 -7.15
N ALA A 657 9.67 -25.19 -8.17
CA ALA A 657 9.96 -26.62 -8.18
C ALA A 657 10.97 -26.99 -7.08
N ASP A 658 12.04 -26.21 -6.93
CA ASP A 658 12.98 -26.33 -5.82
C ASP A 658 12.28 -26.17 -4.45
N ALA A 659 11.50 -25.09 -4.28
CA ALA A 659 10.74 -24.85 -3.05
C ALA A 659 9.71 -25.96 -2.73
N ALA A 660 9.10 -26.58 -3.75
CA ALA A 660 8.18 -27.71 -3.61
C ALA A 660 8.88 -29.02 -3.23
N THR A 661 10.17 -29.18 -3.55
CA THR A 661 10.97 -30.37 -3.21
C THR A 661 11.74 -30.25 -1.89
N GLY A 662 11.85 -29.06 -1.31
CA GLY A 662 12.53 -28.81 -0.03
C GLY A 662 11.97 -29.61 1.16
N PRO A 663 12.67 -29.62 2.32
CA PRO A 663 12.34 -30.48 3.46
C PRO A 663 10.88 -30.36 3.92
N ALA A 664 10.19 -31.49 4.08
CA ALA A 664 8.75 -31.54 4.35
C ALA A 664 8.30 -30.71 5.57
N ALA A 665 9.14 -30.63 6.61
CA ALA A 665 8.87 -29.85 7.83
C ALA A 665 8.83 -28.32 7.62
N HIS A 666 9.25 -27.83 6.46
CA HIS A 666 9.32 -26.40 6.08
C HIS A 666 8.57 -26.09 4.78
N ARG A 667 7.90 -27.08 4.20
CA ARG A 667 7.31 -27.00 2.87
C ARG A 667 5.93 -26.32 2.92
N SER A 668 5.82 -25.14 2.33
CA SER A 668 4.51 -24.53 2.02
C SER A 668 3.81 -25.34 0.93
N PRO A 669 2.47 -25.47 0.95
CA PRO A 669 1.71 -26.06 -0.17
C PRO A 669 1.65 -25.12 -1.40
N LEU A 670 1.92 -23.82 -1.24
CA LEU A 670 1.75 -22.83 -2.29
C LEU A 670 2.56 -23.12 -3.58
N PRO A 671 3.84 -23.54 -3.53
CA PRO A 671 4.61 -23.80 -4.74
C PRO A 671 4.06 -24.93 -5.61
N GLY A 672 3.57 -26.02 -4.99
CA GLY A 672 2.88 -27.11 -5.71
C GLY A 672 1.61 -26.60 -6.37
N ARG A 673 0.74 -25.91 -5.60
CA ARG A 673 -0.51 -25.32 -6.12
C ARG A 673 -0.26 -24.39 -7.31
N LEU A 674 0.78 -23.54 -7.28
CA LEU A 674 1.12 -22.64 -8.39
C LEU A 674 1.71 -23.33 -9.63
N LEU A 675 2.29 -24.52 -9.50
CA LEU A 675 2.82 -25.30 -10.62
C LEU A 675 1.75 -26.21 -11.26
N GLU A 676 0.86 -26.78 -10.44
CA GLU A 676 -0.08 -27.82 -10.85
C GLU A 676 -1.45 -27.28 -11.30
N ALA A 677 -1.89 -26.14 -10.75
CA ALA A 677 -3.21 -25.60 -11.07
C ALA A 677 -3.24 -25.01 -12.49
N ARG A 678 -4.20 -25.45 -13.32
CA ARG A 678 -4.45 -24.86 -14.66
C ARG A 678 -4.94 -23.42 -14.61
N THR A 679 -5.65 -23.08 -13.53
CA THR A 679 -6.26 -21.76 -13.32
C THR A 679 -6.09 -21.33 -11.88
N LEU A 680 -6.02 -20.02 -11.64
CA LEU A 680 -5.85 -19.44 -10.32
C LEU A 680 -7.07 -18.57 -9.95
N ARG A 681 -7.42 -18.56 -8.66
CA ARG A 681 -8.41 -17.64 -8.11
C ARG A 681 -7.78 -16.27 -7.91
N CYS A 682 -8.35 -15.23 -8.51
CA CYS A 682 -7.84 -13.87 -8.48
C CYS A 682 -8.92 -12.90 -8.00
N LYS A 683 -8.56 -11.98 -7.09
CA LYS A 683 -9.45 -10.92 -6.64
C LYS A 683 -9.80 -9.98 -7.81
N ALA A 684 -11.09 -9.71 -7.97
CA ALA A 684 -11.66 -8.90 -9.02
C ALA A 684 -12.03 -7.52 -8.47
N ASN A 685 -11.14 -6.53 -8.67
CA ASN A 685 -11.25 -5.23 -8.00
C ASN A 685 -12.31 -4.33 -8.66
N LEU A 686 -12.55 -4.46 -9.97
CA LEU A 686 -13.61 -3.74 -10.66
C LEU A 686 -14.98 -4.35 -10.35
N LEU A 687 -15.11 -5.69 -10.38
CA LEU A 687 -16.37 -6.36 -10.00
C LEU A 687 -16.71 -6.16 -8.52
N THR A 688 -15.73 -6.20 -7.62
CA THR A 688 -15.93 -5.86 -6.19
C THR A 688 -16.47 -4.44 -6.02
N ARG A 689 -15.95 -3.48 -6.81
CA ARG A 689 -16.45 -2.10 -6.80
C ARG A 689 -17.87 -1.97 -7.35
N LEU A 690 -18.16 -2.61 -8.48
CA LEU A 690 -19.46 -2.56 -9.13
C LEU A 690 -20.59 -3.16 -8.27
N ARG A 691 -20.25 -4.05 -7.34
CA ARG A 691 -21.17 -4.64 -6.35
C ARG A 691 -21.23 -3.90 -5.01
N GLY A 692 -20.61 -2.71 -4.90
CA GLY A 692 -20.70 -1.87 -3.69
C GLY A 692 -19.99 -2.42 -2.43
N LEU A 693 -19.23 -3.52 -2.53
CA LEU A 693 -18.65 -4.20 -1.37
C LEU A 693 -17.57 -3.34 -0.69
N ASP A 694 -17.73 -3.06 0.61
CA ASP A 694 -16.70 -2.45 1.47
C ASP A 694 -15.92 -3.55 2.18
N GLU A 695 -14.66 -3.77 1.79
CA GLU A 695 -13.83 -4.87 2.30
C GLU A 695 -13.42 -4.71 3.79
N LEU A 696 -13.90 -3.68 4.48
CA LEU A 696 -13.80 -3.55 5.93
C LEU A 696 -14.88 -4.36 6.68
N VAL A 697 -16.01 -4.66 6.03
CA VAL A 697 -17.20 -5.23 6.66
C VAL A 697 -17.57 -6.57 6.03
N GLY A 698 -17.53 -7.63 6.83
CA GLY A 698 -18.02 -8.96 6.47
C GLY A 698 -17.01 -10.07 6.74
N PRO A 699 -17.40 -11.33 6.50
CA PRO A 699 -16.49 -12.47 6.52
C PRO A 699 -15.43 -12.41 5.40
N VAL A 700 -14.21 -12.88 5.70
CA VAL A 700 -13.03 -12.74 4.81
C VAL A 700 -13.22 -13.45 3.47
N ASP A 701 -13.98 -14.54 3.44
CA ASP A 701 -14.30 -15.32 2.24
C ASP A 701 -15.17 -14.55 1.23
N THR A 702 -16.13 -13.76 1.72
CA THR A 702 -17.22 -13.13 0.96
C THR A 702 -17.07 -11.63 0.74
N GLN A 703 -16.23 -10.93 1.52
CA GLN A 703 -16.01 -9.46 1.42
C GLN A 703 -15.40 -8.95 0.10
N SER A 704 -15.10 -9.83 -0.88
CA SER A 704 -14.55 -9.43 -2.19
C SER A 704 -14.94 -10.44 -3.28
N VAL A 705 -15.13 -9.97 -4.51
CA VAL A 705 -15.36 -10.84 -5.67
C VAL A 705 -14.05 -11.48 -6.10
N TYR A 706 -14.06 -12.79 -6.38
CA TYR A 706 -12.95 -13.52 -6.98
C TYR A 706 -13.37 -14.17 -8.30
N VAL A 707 -12.59 -13.91 -9.35
CA VAL A 707 -12.67 -14.56 -10.66
C VAL A 707 -11.64 -15.68 -10.77
N THR A 708 -11.75 -16.47 -11.82
CA THR A 708 -10.77 -17.51 -12.18
C THR A 708 -10.01 -17.03 -13.40
N ILE A 709 -8.67 -17.06 -13.36
CA ILE A 709 -7.79 -16.65 -14.47
C ILE A 709 -6.93 -17.84 -14.92
N PRO A 710 -6.48 -17.89 -16.20
CA PRO A 710 -5.45 -18.82 -16.64
C PRO A 710 -4.17 -18.71 -15.78
N ASN A 711 -3.50 -19.83 -15.51
CA ASN A 711 -2.22 -19.82 -14.81
C ASN A 711 -1.05 -19.69 -15.80
N PRO A 712 -0.30 -18.57 -15.86
CA PRO A 712 0.85 -18.41 -16.76
C PRO A 712 2.07 -19.28 -16.40
N LEU A 713 2.00 -20.03 -15.29
CA LEU A 713 3.00 -21.04 -14.92
C LEU A 713 2.65 -22.43 -15.43
N HIS A 714 1.38 -22.73 -15.73
CA HIS A 714 1.01 -24.00 -16.31
C HIS A 714 1.54 -24.07 -17.77
N PRO A 715 2.17 -25.19 -18.21
CA PRO A 715 2.62 -25.38 -19.59
C PRO A 715 1.47 -25.39 -20.62
#